data_AF-U2VC43-F1
#
_entry.id   AF-U2VC43-F1
#
_cell.length_a   1.000
_cell.length_b   1.000
_cell.length_c   1.000
_cell.angle_alpha   90.00
_cell.angle_beta   90.00
_cell.angle_gamma   90.00
#
_symmetry.space_group_name_H-M   'P 1'
#
loop_
_entity.id
_entity.type
_entity.pdbx_description
1 polymer ?
#
loop_
_entity_poly.entity_id
_entity_poly.type
_entity_poly.pdbx_seq_one_letter_code
_entity_poly.pdbx_strand_id
1 'polypeptide(L)'
;MRQFRKGDHGDLVAALGTISPAALSDEEWRSVCAGWKASGLDYETFDVWCQRDPTRYDEKENRKRWDSFKPKGNANGTVSAGTVARIIEAHGGTIPRYSNGRGHALKSETCLRSTRQPTTTPPISKADEIPADPCEQMAIAVRRLFKQDELVNIVTEATPKKNDPHKWNPKGWGKCYKAEELVQKLNTHVGEGDAGLEAVIGSYNHEAGVWWRANPTDGNGTTDENVTRLDHVLLEADEGNISDQLVIIDSLGIPVSYVAFSGNHSVHAIVNVDAGTNAELYEERVITLYEVAKAHGLKVDEGCRSRSKLSRAVGALRNGKMQKLLRVGKANTGWKDWRENLHQFIGSTQPEDMGLPHATGLLDVWTDPPQRPPVLIGDEERGLLRRGHVAVLSGPSKAGKSWACLELCVSVATGTRWMGYPCKQGRCLYVNFELDARSVTWRLKEVARACAVHMSGGQSPEDFGLQVATNVSILNLRGVAASTDEYTAHIITETRALGNIDLVCVDPLRGFNDSDENSNGEMKHVMADLLQITTETGASVITIHHHAKGKAGSKQAMDRGSGAGVIASAPDAVINLSPLEPPEGEADALDGATAWRLEAVLREFPPITPVDVLFKHPRHYVEATGTCSAWQVAGADPYADGRRAKKRREAEERTARADLMRDAFNKCLAEQATETVSGIFGATVTAIWERMGKDPTSGRRPTRRSVSNWADEDWSPIERVNVSDNGKPRYLFKLAGTDDGDEED
;
A
#
# COMPACT_ATOMS: atom_id res chain seq x y z
N MET A 1 12.26 8.25 -2.68
CA MET A 1 12.54 9.57 -3.31
C MET A 1 11.79 10.63 -2.52
N ARG A 2 12.41 11.79 -2.22
CA ARG A 2 11.74 12.92 -1.55
C ARG A 2 10.81 13.61 -2.55
N GLN A 3 9.50 13.56 -2.33
CA GLN A 3 8.54 14.39 -3.05
C GLN A 3 8.49 15.77 -2.38
N PHE A 4 8.78 16.83 -3.14
CA PHE A 4 8.38 18.18 -2.77
C PHE A 4 6.86 18.27 -2.91
N ARG A 5 6.15 18.78 -1.89
CA ARG A 5 4.71 18.98 -1.95
C ARG A 5 4.36 19.88 -3.14
N LYS A 6 3.36 19.50 -3.93
CA LYS A 6 2.74 20.38 -4.93
C LYS A 6 2.19 21.61 -4.21
N GLY A 7 2.69 22.79 -4.55
CA GLY A 7 2.03 24.07 -4.24
C GLY A 7 2.65 24.95 -3.16
N ASP A 8 3.79 24.61 -2.56
CA ASP A 8 4.50 25.51 -1.63
C ASP A 8 5.98 25.61 -2.01
N HIS A 9 6.32 26.64 -2.79
CA HIS A 9 7.64 26.82 -3.41
C HIS A 9 8.50 27.93 -2.79
N GLY A 10 8.08 28.49 -1.64
CA GLY A 10 8.84 29.54 -0.93
C GLY A 10 10.26 29.10 -0.53
N ASP A 11 10.42 27.83 -0.17
CA ASP A 11 11.72 27.26 0.22
C ASP A 11 12.70 27.13 -0.95
N LEU A 12 12.19 26.99 -2.17
CA LEU A 12 13.02 26.90 -3.36
C LEU A 12 13.65 28.27 -3.69
N VAL A 13 12.92 29.38 -3.49
CA VAL A 13 13.44 30.74 -3.69
C VAL A 13 14.56 31.06 -2.72
N ALA A 14 14.36 30.76 -1.43
CA ALA A 14 15.38 30.95 -0.41
C ALA A 14 16.63 30.13 -0.70
N ALA A 15 16.46 28.86 -1.10
CA ALA A 15 17.58 27.98 -1.47
C ALA A 15 18.31 28.45 -2.74
N LEU A 16 17.56 28.86 -3.78
CA LEU A 16 18.12 29.35 -5.04
C LEU A 16 18.81 30.72 -4.90
N GLY A 17 18.38 31.53 -3.93
CA GLY A 17 19.07 32.78 -3.57
C GLY A 17 20.47 32.58 -2.97
N THR A 18 20.80 31.37 -2.48
CA THR A 18 22.11 31.06 -1.86
C THR A 18 23.21 30.74 -2.87
N ILE A 19 22.85 30.42 -4.11
CA ILE A 19 23.81 30.17 -5.20
C ILE A 19 23.94 31.38 -6.10
N SER A 20 25.17 31.70 -6.51
CA SER A 20 25.43 32.75 -7.49
C SER A 20 25.27 32.19 -8.91
N PRO A 21 24.55 32.86 -9.83
CA PRO A 21 24.47 32.43 -11.22
C PRO A 21 25.86 32.34 -11.87
N ALA A 22 26.81 33.16 -11.45
CA ALA A 22 28.21 33.16 -11.93
C ALA A 22 28.95 31.84 -11.68
N ALA A 23 28.52 31.06 -10.69
CA ALA A 23 29.13 29.77 -10.37
C ALA A 23 28.57 28.61 -11.21
N LEU A 24 27.44 28.80 -11.89
CA LEU A 24 26.75 27.75 -12.62
C LEU A 24 27.21 27.67 -14.07
N SER A 25 27.31 26.46 -14.61
CA SER A 25 27.38 26.23 -16.05
C SER A 25 26.08 26.63 -16.75
N ASP A 26 26.12 26.83 -18.07
CA ASP A 26 24.93 27.22 -18.85
C ASP A 26 23.79 26.18 -18.77
N GLU A 27 24.12 24.89 -18.60
CA GLU A 27 23.15 23.80 -18.46
C GLU A 27 22.50 23.78 -17.06
N GLU A 28 23.30 24.00 -16.01
CA GLU A 28 22.81 24.13 -14.64
C GLU A 28 21.94 25.38 -14.48
N TRP A 29 22.36 26.50 -15.07
CA TRP A 29 21.59 27.74 -15.07
C TRP A 29 20.23 27.56 -15.75
N ARG A 30 20.18 26.86 -16.91
CA ARG A 30 18.91 26.54 -17.59
C ARG A 30 18.02 25.62 -16.74
N SER A 31 18.62 24.67 -16.03
CA SER A 31 17.90 23.76 -15.12
C SER A 31 17.30 24.49 -13.92
N VAL A 32 18.04 25.46 -13.37
CA VAL A 32 17.55 26.37 -12.33
C VAL A 32 16.42 27.25 -12.87
N CYS A 33 16.57 27.86 -14.05
CA CYS A 33 15.52 28.65 -14.71
C CYS A 33 14.23 27.86 -14.94
N ALA A 34 14.34 26.61 -15.44
CA ALA A 34 13.21 25.73 -15.66
C ALA A 34 12.51 25.36 -14.34
N GLY A 35 13.27 25.07 -13.28
CA GLY A 35 12.74 24.82 -11.94
C GLY A 35 12.06 26.05 -11.32
N TRP A 36 12.63 27.24 -11.53
CA TRP A 36 12.10 28.52 -11.08
C TRP A 36 10.73 28.81 -11.72
N LYS A 37 10.63 28.67 -13.05
CA LYS A 37 9.39 28.87 -13.81
C LYS A 37 8.32 27.81 -13.51
N ALA A 38 8.72 26.54 -13.36
CA ALA A 38 7.81 25.45 -13.01
C ALA A 38 7.20 25.61 -11.59
N SER A 39 7.88 26.35 -10.72
CA SER A 39 7.43 26.65 -9.36
C SER A 39 6.46 27.84 -9.27
N GLY A 40 6.10 28.44 -10.40
CA GLY A 40 5.12 29.53 -10.48
C GLY A 40 5.64 30.91 -10.06
N LEU A 41 6.95 31.08 -9.98
CA LEU A 41 7.60 32.34 -9.60
C LEU A 41 7.77 33.28 -10.81
N ASP A 42 7.72 34.59 -10.56
CA ASP A 42 7.78 35.62 -11.61
C ASP A 42 9.17 35.81 -12.24
N TYR A 43 9.18 36.42 -13.42
CA TYR A 43 10.40 36.67 -14.18
C TYR A 43 11.27 37.73 -13.50
N GLU A 44 10.64 38.74 -12.91
CA GLU A 44 11.30 39.89 -12.29
C GLU A 44 12.26 39.45 -11.18
N THR A 45 11.84 38.49 -10.35
CA THR A 45 12.68 37.91 -9.29
C THR A 45 13.83 37.07 -9.87
N PHE A 46 13.59 36.33 -10.94
CA PHE A 46 14.61 35.54 -11.64
C PHE A 46 15.66 36.44 -12.32
N ASP A 47 15.22 37.52 -12.94
CA ASP A 47 16.10 38.49 -13.61
C ASP A 47 17.02 39.19 -12.61
N VAL A 48 16.49 39.62 -11.45
CA VAL A 48 17.29 40.15 -10.33
C VAL A 48 18.34 39.14 -9.85
N TRP A 49 18.01 37.85 -9.79
CA TRP A 49 19.01 36.83 -9.46
C TRP A 49 20.09 36.75 -10.54
N CYS A 50 19.73 36.77 -11.83
CA CYS A 50 20.67 36.73 -12.95
C CYS A 50 21.62 37.93 -13.01
N GLN A 51 21.19 39.11 -12.55
CA GLN A 51 22.03 40.32 -12.46
C GLN A 51 23.26 40.13 -11.55
N ARG A 52 23.27 39.10 -10.69
CA ARG A 52 24.43 38.73 -9.85
C ARG A 52 25.58 38.08 -10.63
N ASP A 53 25.42 37.86 -11.94
CA ASP A 53 26.51 37.55 -12.88
C ASP A 53 26.61 38.65 -13.96
N PRO A 54 27.34 39.75 -13.68
CA PRO A 54 27.45 40.87 -14.61
C PRO A 54 28.14 40.51 -15.93
N THR A 55 28.82 39.35 -16.01
CA THR A 55 29.59 38.94 -17.19
C THR A 55 28.73 38.22 -18.22
N ARG A 56 27.68 37.51 -17.77
CA ARG A 56 26.72 36.81 -18.65
C ARG A 56 25.34 37.45 -18.68
N TYR A 57 25.07 38.47 -17.86
CA TYR A 57 23.78 39.13 -17.80
C TYR A 57 23.49 39.98 -19.05
N ASP A 58 22.41 39.65 -19.75
CA ASP A 58 21.77 40.47 -20.77
C ASP A 58 20.26 40.33 -20.60
N GLU A 59 19.59 41.44 -20.27
CA GLU A 59 18.16 41.49 -19.98
C GLU A 59 17.29 40.99 -21.15
N LYS A 60 17.65 41.33 -22.39
CA LYS A 60 16.89 40.94 -23.58
C LYS A 60 17.07 39.45 -23.90
N GLU A 61 18.29 38.95 -23.77
CA GLU A 61 18.61 37.53 -23.94
C GLU A 61 17.98 36.66 -22.85
N ASN A 62 18.03 37.09 -21.59
CA ASN A 62 17.43 36.39 -20.45
C ASN A 62 15.91 36.31 -20.57
N ARG A 63 15.25 37.40 -20.97
CA ARG A 63 13.80 37.42 -21.20
C ARG A 63 13.40 36.46 -22.31
N LYS A 64 14.14 36.47 -23.42
CA LYS A 64 13.90 35.55 -24.54
C LYS A 64 14.10 34.09 -24.15
N ARG A 65 15.12 33.79 -23.34
CA ARG A 65 15.38 32.44 -22.79
C ARG A 65 14.27 32.02 -21.84
N TRP A 66 13.86 32.88 -20.90
CA TRP A 66 12.75 32.62 -19.98
C TRP A 66 11.46 32.30 -20.72
N ASP A 67 11.10 33.11 -21.72
CA ASP A 67 9.87 32.93 -22.51
C ASP A 67 9.89 31.66 -23.39
N SER A 68 11.08 31.17 -23.76
CA SER A 68 11.24 29.92 -24.52
C SER A 68 10.83 28.66 -23.74
N PHE A 69 10.83 28.70 -22.41
CA PHE A 69 10.39 27.58 -21.57
C PHE A 69 8.85 27.52 -21.52
N LYS A 70 8.25 26.47 -22.07
CA LYS A 70 6.79 26.25 -22.04
C LYS A 70 6.37 25.46 -20.80
N PRO A 71 5.31 25.84 -20.06
CA PRO A 71 4.73 24.99 -19.03
C PRO A 71 4.02 23.81 -19.71
N LYS A 72 4.61 22.61 -19.69
CA LYS A 72 3.96 21.39 -20.18
C LYS A 72 3.31 20.62 -19.03
N GLY A 73 2.01 20.39 -19.14
CA GLY A 73 1.28 19.42 -18.33
C GLY A 73 1.77 17.99 -18.59
N ASN A 74 1.68 17.16 -17.55
CA ASN A 74 1.92 15.70 -17.47
C ASN A 74 2.46 15.00 -18.73
N ALA A 75 3.77 14.72 -18.73
CA ALA A 75 4.47 13.50 -19.23
C ALA A 75 5.88 13.86 -19.75
N ASN A 76 6.90 13.19 -19.18
CA ASN A 76 8.27 13.03 -19.70
C ASN A 76 9.06 14.29 -20.12
N GLY A 77 9.25 15.24 -19.21
CA GLY A 77 10.24 16.31 -19.44
C GLY A 77 10.35 17.40 -18.38
N THR A 78 9.83 17.18 -17.17
CA THR A 78 9.91 18.17 -16.09
C THR A 78 11.23 17.99 -15.36
N VAL A 79 12.07 19.02 -15.28
CA VAL A 79 13.25 19.00 -14.40
C VAL A 79 12.73 18.77 -12.98
N SER A 80 13.05 17.61 -12.41
CA SER A 80 12.55 17.24 -11.08
C SER A 80 13.08 18.23 -10.03
N ALA A 81 12.30 18.55 -9.00
CA ALA A 81 12.77 19.38 -7.89
C ALA A 81 14.02 18.79 -7.21
N GLY A 82 14.23 17.48 -7.30
CA GLY A 82 15.46 16.80 -6.86
C GLY A 82 16.70 17.05 -7.74
N THR A 83 16.54 17.51 -8.97
CA THR A 83 17.65 17.95 -9.85
C THR A 83 18.14 19.33 -9.42
N VAL A 84 17.22 20.27 -9.20
CA VAL A 84 17.54 21.63 -8.71
C VAL A 84 18.17 21.57 -7.32
N ALA A 85 17.64 20.74 -6.42
CA ALA A 85 18.21 20.51 -5.09
C ALA A 85 19.67 20.03 -5.13
N ARG A 86 20.00 19.11 -6.05
CA ARG A 86 21.38 18.61 -6.22
C ARG A 86 22.32 19.68 -6.77
N ILE A 87 21.86 20.56 -7.66
CA ILE A 87 22.65 21.68 -8.17
C ILE A 87 22.94 22.67 -7.03
N ILE A 88 21.94 22.98 -6.19
CA ILE A 88 22.13 23.84 -5.00
C ILE A 88 23.17 23.25 -4.06
N GLU A 89 23.05 21.97 -3.69
CA GLU A 89 24.00 21.30 -2.79
C GLU A 89 25.42 21.19 -3.38
N ALA A 90 25.54 20.93 -4.69
CA ALA A 90 26.84 20.80 -5.36
C ALA A 90 27.65 22.10 -5.38
N HIS A 91 26.99 23.25 -5.44
CA HIS A 91 27.62 24.58 -5.46
C HIS A 91 27.66 25.24 -4.07
N GLY A 92 27.58 24.42 -3.01
CA GLY A 92 27.68 24.88 -1.63
C GLY A 92 26.46 25.68 -1.14
N GLY A 93 25.40 25.75 -1.95
CA GLY A 93 24.12 26.31 -1.55
C GLY A 93 23.46 25.42 -0.50
N THR A 94 22.75 26.05 0.43
CA THR A 94 22.02 25.34 1.48
C THR A 94 20.54 25.47 1.22
N ILE A 95 19.87 24.34 1.01
CA ILE A 95 18.42 24.31 1.06
C ILE A 95 18.04 24.53 2.53
N PRO A 96 17.19 25.52 2.87
CA PRO A 96 16.76 25.73 4.24
C PRO A 96 16.22 24.41 4.80
N ARG A 97 16.99 23.81 5.72
CA ARG A 97 16.48 22.73 6.55
C ARG A 97 15.48 23.40 7.48
N TYR A 98 14.19 23.11 7.32
CA TYR A 98 13.31 23.29 8.46
C TYR A 98 13.80 22.39 9.58
N SER A 99 14.43 23.03 10.55
CA SER A 99 14.84 22.50 11.82
C SER A 99 13.57 22.26 12.65
N ASN A 100 12.92 21.12 12.45
CA ASN A 100 12.17 20.53 13.55
C ASN A 100 13.19 19.80 14.41
N GLY A 101 13.62 20.49 15.47
CA GLY A 101 14.80 20.23 16.30
C GLY A 101 15.10 18.75 16.51
N ARG A 102 16.20 18.29 15.90
CA ARG A 102 16.90 17.08 16.31
C ARG A 102 18.25 17.51 16.87
N GLY A 103 18.35 17.54 18.20
CA GLY A 103 19.62 17.26 18.84
C GLY A 103 20.06 15.87 18.41
N HIS A 104 21.36 15.72 18.16
CA HIS A 104 22.00 14.44 17.87
C HIS A 104 21.66 13.43 18.99
N ALA A 105 20.81 12.46 18.70
CA ALA A 105 20.68 11.26 19.51
C ALA A 105 21.42 10.12 18.80
N LEU A 106 22.37 9.54 19.53
CA LEU A 106 23.17 8.39 19.14
C LEU A 106 22.27 7.28 18.58
N LYS A 107 22.73 6.65 17.48
CA LYS A 107 22.12 5.45 16.92
C LYS A 107 22.12 4.36 17.99
N SER A 108 20.95 4.00 18.51
CA SER A 108 20.73 2.72 19.17
C SER A 108 20.34 1.70 18.10
N GLU A 109 21.21 0.72 17.90
CA GLU A 109 20.97 -0.48 17.10
C GLU A 109 19.79 -1.26 17.68
N THR A 110 18.63 -1.22 17.03
CA THR A 110 17.63 -2.30 17.06
C THR A 110 16.51 -1.95 16.08
N CYS A 111 16.64 -2.42 14.84
CA CYS A 111 15.49 -2.61 13.96
C CYS A 111 15.25 -4.12 13.91
N LEU A 112 14.16 -4.58 14.51
CA LEU A 112 13.76 -5.98 14.53
C LEU A 112 13.32 -6.38 13.12
N ARG A 113 14.28 -6.94 12.39
CA ARG A 113 14.03 -7.89 11.30
C ARG A 113 13.18 -9.03 11.84
N SER A 114 12.29 -9.56 10.99
CA SER A 114 11.67 -10.88 11.11
C SER A 114 12.58 -11.84 11.88
N THR A 115 12.04 -12.43 12.95
CA THR A 115 12.73 -13.37 13.83
C THR A 115 13.05 -14.67 13.11
N ARG A 116 14.12 -14.64 12.32
CA ARG A 116 15.11 -15.72 12.26
C ARG A 116 16.43 -15.08 12.66
N GLN A 117 16.96 -15.49 13.82
CA GLN A 117 18.34 -15.17 14.17
C GLN A 117 19.22 -15.55 12.97
N PRO A 118 20.13 -14.66 12.52
CA PRO A 118 21.22 -15.13 11.68
C PRO A 118 21.97 -16.12 12.55
N THR A 119 21.81 -17.41 12.27
CA THR A 119 22.79 -18.41 12.67
C THR A 119 24.13 -17.79 12.35
N THR A 120 24.90 -17.55 13.41
CA THR A 120 26.28 -17.06 13.39
C THR A 120 26.89 -17.30 12.02
N THR A 121 27.10 -16.23 11.26
CA THR A 121 27.83 -16.31 10.00
C THR A 121 29.06 -17.16 10.30
N PRO A 122 29.20 -18.36 9.73
CA PRO A 122 30.46 -19.05 9.83
C PRO A 122 31.50 -18.06 9.31
N PRO A 123 32.66 -17.91 9.97
CA PRO A 123 33.73 -17.09 9.40
C PRO A 123 33.90 -17.55 7.95
N ILE A 124 33.93 -16.59 7.03
CA ILE A 124 34.19 -16.80 5.61
C ILE A 124 35.23 -17.92 5.50
N SER A 125 34.77 -19.11 5.13
CA SER A 125 35.65 -20.26 5.05
C SER A 125 36.73 -19.91 4.03
N LYS A 126 38.00 -20.05 4.42
CA LYS A 126 39.23 -19.71 3.71
C LYS A 126 39.41 -20.40 2.33
N ALA A 127 38.40 -20.43 1.46
CA ALA A 127 38.40 -21.26 0.26
C ALA A 127 38.36 -20.49 -1.07
N ASP A 128 38.13 -19.18 -1.15
CA ASP A 128 38.20 -18.44 -2.43
C ASP A 128 38.67 -16.99 -2.23
N GLU A 129 39.99 -16.76 -2.12
CA GLU A 129 40.53 -15.42 -2.36
C GLU A 129 40.38 -15.12 -3.86
N ILE A 130 39.66 -14.05 -4.21
CA ILE A 130 39.52 -13.62 -5.59
C ILE A 130 40.88 -13.12 -6.08
N PRO A 131 41.45 -13.72 -7.14
CA PRO A 131 42.77 -13.32 -7.59
C PRO A 131 42.82 -11.86 -8.03
N ALA A 132 43.96 -11.22 -7.81
CA ALA A 132 44.17 -9.83 -8.23
C ALA A 132 44.33 -9.69 -9.75
N ASP A 133 44.82 -10.74 -10.41
CA ASP A 133 45.15 -10.75 -11.83
C ASP A 133 43.89 -10.74 -12.73
N PRO A 134 43.82 -9.85 -13.75
CA PRO A 134 42.65 -9.73 -14.61
C PRO A 134 42.42 -10.95 -15.51
N CYS A 135 43.50 -11.58 -16.01
CA CYS A 135 43.40 -12.78 -16.85
C CYS A 135 42.85 -13.95 -16.04
N GLU A 136 43.29 -14.09 -14.79
CA GLU A 136 42.81 -15.12 -13.88
C GLU A 136 41.32 -14.93 -13.51
N GLN A 137 40.89 -13.71 -13.21
CA GLN A 137 39.47 -13.40 -12.97
C GLN A 137 38.61 -13.72 -14.19
N MET A 138 39.04 -13.35 -15.39
CA MET A 138 38.31 -13.68 -16.63
C MET A 138 38.26 -15.20 -16.85
N ALA A 139 39.37 -15.91 -16.64
CA ALA A 139 39.42 -17.37 -16.80
C ALA A 139 38.47 -18.09 -15.82
N ILE A 140 38.37 -17.64 -14.57
CA ILE A 140 37.42 -18.18 -13.58
C ILE A 140 35.98 -18.01 -14.07
N ALA A 141 35.63 -16.82 -14.55
CA ALA A 141 34.27 -16.54 -14.99
C ALA A 141 33.93 -17.25 -16.31
N VAL A 142 34.88 -17.43 -17.25
CA VAL A 142 34.67 -18.26 -18.46
C VAL A 142 34.39 -19.71 -18.08
N ARG A 143 35.22 -20.32 -17.22
CA ARG A 143 35.03 -21.72 -16.77
C ARG A 143 33.70 -21.96 -16.07
N ARG A 144 33.13 -20.93 -15.44
CA ARG A 144 31.84 -21.01 -14.74
C ARG A 144 30.64 -20.90 -15.67
N LEU A 145 30.75 -20.15 -16.77
CA LEU A 145 29.64 -19.89 -17.67
C LEU A 145 29.60 -20.83 -18.89
N PHE A 146 30.74 -21.34 -19.35
CA PHE A 146 30.85 -22.01 -20.64
C PHE A 146 31.43 -23.43 -20.51
N LYS A 147 30.95 -24.34 -21.36
CA LYS A 147 31.61 -25.64 -21.64
C LYS A 147 32.80 -25.43 -22.57
N GLN A 148 33.70 -26.40 -22.59
CA GLN A 148 35.00 -26.30 -23.29
C GLN A 148 34.87 -25.98 -24.80
N ASP A 149 33.83 -26.50 -25.45
CA ASP A 149 33.58 -26.40 -26.89
C ASP A 149 32.67 -25.22 -27.28
N GLU A 150 32.14 -24.49 -26.31
CA GLU A 150 31.23 -23.37 -26.55
C GLU A 150 31.97 -22.08 -26.91
N LEU A 151 31.26 -21.18 -27.59
CA LEU A 151 31.79 -19.89 -28.01
C LEU A 151 31.41 -18.79 -27.02
N VAL A 152 32.44 -18.11 -26.51
CA VAL A 152 32.36 -16.91 -25.68
C VAL A 152 32.40 -15.68 -26.59
N ASN A 153 31.35 -14.87 -26.58
CA ASN A 153 31.31 -13.62 -27.32
C ASN A 153 31.76 -12.43 -26.45
N ILE A 154 32.82 -11.74 -26.89
CA ILE A 154 33.42 -10.59 -26.20
C ILE A 154 33.40 -9.36 -27.12
N VAL A 155 32.96 -8.22 -26.61
CA VAL A 155 32.87 -6.94 -27.32
C VAL A 155 33.84 -5.94 -26.70
N THR A 156 34.88 -5.60 -27.46
CA THR A 156 35.95 -4.65 -27.07
C THR A 156 35.78 -3.26 -27.70
N GLU A 157 35.05 -3.16 -28.81
CA GLU A 157 34.78 -1.88 -29.47
C GLU A 157 33.66 -1.11 -28.80
N ALA A 158 33.79 0.22 -28.74
CA ALA A 158 32.78 1.11 -28.15
C ALA A 158 32.55 2.36 -29.01
N THR A 159 31.36 2.95 -28.87
CA THR A 159 31.00 4.27 -29.42
C THR A 159 30.41 5.15 -28.33
N PRO A 160 30.68 6.46 -28.33
CA PRO A 160 30.05 7.36 -27.38
C PRO A 160 28.53 7.45 -27.64
N LYS A 161 27.73 7.59 -26.58
CA LYS A 161 26.29 7.79 -26.68
C LYS A 161 26.02 9.14 -27.31
N LYS A 162 25.06 9.20 -28.25
CA LYS A 162 24.67 10.43 -28.95
C LYS A 162 24.29 11.58 -28.00
N ASN A 163 23.76 11.26 -26.83
CA ASN A 163 23.23 12.24 -25.87
C ASN A 163 24.17 12.52 -24.69
N ASP A 164 25.29 11.79 -24.58
CA ASP A 164 26.24 11.92 -23.49
C ASP A 164 27.59 11.34 -23.94
N PRO A 165 28.55 12.18 -24.36
CA PRO A 165 29.85 11.72 -24.86
C PRO A 165 30.69 11.02 -23.78
N HIS A 166 30.33 11.15 -22.49
CA HIS A 166 30.99 10.46 -21.39
C HIS A 166 30.40 9.07 -21.10
N LYS A 167 29.36 8.65 -21.83
CA LYS A 167 28.80 7.30 -21.76
C LYS A 167 29.05 6.55 -23.05
N TRP A 168 29.42 5.28 -22.91
CA TRP A 168 29.81 4.42 -24.03
C TRP A 168 28.78 3.32 -24.28
N ASN A 169 28.51 3.04 -25.56
CA ASN A 169 27.76 1.88 -26.03
C ASN A 169 28.72 0.86 -26.67
N PRO A 170 28.49 -0.45 -26.50
CA PRO A 170 29.21 -1.47 -27.23
C PRO A 170 28.98 -1.30 -28.74
N LYS A 171 30.02 -1.53 -29.54
CA LYS A 171 29.99 -1.39 -30.99
C LYS A 171 30.31 -2.72 -31.66
N GLY A 172 29.63 -3.01 -32.76
CA GLY A 172 29.87 -4.21 -33.55
C GLY A 172 29.34 -5.48 -32.87
N TRP A 173 29.68 -6.63 -33.45
CA TRP A 173 29.15 -7.92 -33.02
C TRP A 173 30.02 -8.65 -32.00
N GLY A 174 31.19 -8.07 -31.68
CA GLY A 174 32.20 -8.71 -30.85
C GLY A 174 32.93 -9.83 -31.59
N LYS A 175 33.89 -10.44 -30.90
CA LYS A 175 34.65 -11.59 -31.37
C LYS A 175 34.29 -12.81 -30.53
N CYS A 176 34.11 -13.94 -31.21
CA CYS A 176 33.85 -15.21 -30.56
C CYS A 176 35.16 -15.98 -30.35
N TYR A 177 35.30 -16.56 -29.17
CA TYR A 177 36.43 -17.39 -28.79
C TYR A 177 35.92 -18.72 -28.28
N LYS A 178 36.56 -19.83 -28.67
CA LYS A 178 36.28 -21.12 -28.05
C LYS A 178 36.71 -21.07 -26.58
N ALA A 179 35.83 -21.45 -25.66
CA ALA A 179 36.04 -21.23 -24.23
C ALA A 179 37.34 -21.85 -23.70
N GLU A 180 37.63 -23.10 -24.08
CA GLU A 180 38.88 -23.79 -23.69
C GLU A 180 40.12 -23.05 -24.21
N GLU A 181 40.11 -22.62 -25.48
CA GLU A 181 41.24 -21.90 -26.09
C GLU A 181 41.43 -20.51 -25.47
N LEU A 182 40.33 -19.83 -25.14
CA LEU A 182 40.37 -18.54 -24.46
C LEU A 182 40.99 -18.69 -23.08
N VAL A 183 40.54 -19.66 -22.29
CA VAL A 183 41.08 -19.95 -20.95
C VAL A 183 42.56 -20.31 -21.03
N GLN A 184 42.97 -21.15 -21.99
CA GLN A 184 44.38 -21.50 -22.17
C GLN A 184 45.25 -20.27 -22.45
N LYS A 185 44.80 -19.37 -23.35
CA LYS A 185 45.50 -18.11 -23.63
C LYS A 185 45.53 -17.16 -22.43
N LEU A 186 44.42 -17.04 -21.69
CA LEU A 186 44.40 -16.22 -20.46
C LEU A 186 45.43 -16.73 -19.45
N ASN A 187 45.53 -18.04 -19.25
CA ASN A 187 46.49 -18.62 -18.29
C ASN A 187 47.97 -18.38 -18.69
N THR A 188 48.29 -18.24 -19.98
CA THR A 188 49.67 -17.95 -20.41
C THR A 188 50.09 -16.50 -20.15
N HIS A 189 49.13 -15.60 -19.88
CA HIS A 189 49.34 -14.17 -19.67
C HIS A 189 49.02 -13.73 -18.22
N VAL A 190 48.90 -14.66 -17.27
CA VAL A 190 48.72 -14.35 -15.84
C VAL A 190 49.98 -13.67 -15.30
N GLY A 191 49.81 -12.57 -14.57
CA GLY A 191 50.89 -11.76 -14.02
C GLY A 191 51.31 -10.59 -14.90
N GLU A 192 50.80 -10.51 -16.14
CA GLU A 192 51.06 -9.40 -17.07
C GLU A 192 50.06 -8.23 -16.91
N GLY A 193 49.09 -8.37 -16.00
CA GLY A 193 48.08 -7.35 -15.74
C GLY A 193 47.20 -7.08 -16.97
N ASP A 194 46.81 -5.82 -17.17
CA ASP A 194 45.91 -5.44 -18.26
C ASP A 194 46.52 -5.64 -19.65
N ALA A 195 47.84 -5.52 -19.79
CA ALA A 195 48.54 -5.77 -21.04
C ALA A 195 48.41 -7.24 -21.49
N GLY A 196 48.45 -8.18 -20.53
CA GLY A 196 48.19 -9.59 -20.77
C GLY A 196 46.76 -9.84 -21.26
N LEU A 197 45.78 -9.13 -20.68
CA LEU A 197 44.39 -9.24 -21.10
C LEU A 197 44.21 -8.73 -22.54
N GLU A 198 44.76 -7.56 -22.89
CA GLU A 198 44.72 -7.01 -24.24
C GLU A 198 45.42 -7.90 -25.28
N ALA A 199 46.49 -8.61 -24.89
CA ALA A 199 47.15 -9.58 -25.76
C ALA A 199 46.22 -10.74 -26.15
N VAL A 200 45.26 -11.08 -25.29
CA VAL A 200 44.32 -12.20 -25.51
C VAL A 200 43.05 -11.76 -26.22
N ILE A 201 42.38 -10.71 -25.71
CA ILE A 201 41.06 -10.29 -26.22
C ILE A 201 41.13 -9.16 -27.26
N GLY A 202 42.32 -8.60 -27.47
CA GLY A 202 42.56 -7.42 -28.30
C GLY A 202 42.47 -6.11 -27.50
N SER A 203 43.05 -5.05 -28.05
CA SER A 203 42.96 -3.70 -27.48
C SER A 203 41.51 -3.26 -27.33
N TYR A 204 41.19 -2.57 -26.24
CA TYR A 204 39.84 -2.07 -25.97
C TYR A 204 39.88 -0.62 -25.44
N ASN A 205 38.71 0.02 -25.39
CA ASN A 205 38.62 1.38 -24.84
C ASN A 205 38.53 1.33 -23.30
N HIS A 206 39.56 1.81 -22.61
CA HIS A 206 39.66 1.76 -21.14
C HIS A 206 38.68 2.68 -20.41
N GLU A 207 38.06 3.67 -21.07
CA GLU A 207 36.94 4.45 -20.49
C GLU A 207 35.61 3.69 -20.60
N ALA A 208 35.46 2.96 -21.71
CA ALA A 208 34.27 2.20 -22.01
C ALA A 208 34.22 0.87 -21.24
N GLY A 209 35.36 0.21 -21.07
CA GLY A 209 35.49 -1.17 -20.61
C GLY A 209 35.13 -2.19 -21.68
N VAL A 210 35.01 -3.45 -21.26
CA VAL A 210 34.70 -4.59 -22.13
C VAL A 210 33.35 -5.19 -21.74
N TRP A 211 32.62 -5.69 -22.74
CA TRP A 211 31.37 -6.42 -22.52
C TRP A 211 31.48 -7.86 -23.01
N TRP A 212 30.63 -8.72 -22.47
CA TRP A 212 30.47 -10.08 -22.95
C TRP A 212 29.05 -10.58 -22.74
N ARG A 213 28.70 -11.68 -23.40
CA ARG A 213 27.44 -12.37 -23.16
C ARG A 213 27.65 -13.45 -22.11
N ALA A 214 26.70 -13.58 -21.19
CA ALA A 214 26.77 -14.61 -20.15
C ALA A 214 26.46 -16.02 -20.68
N ASN A 215 25.71 -16.09 -21.79
CA ASN A 215 25.33 -17.31 -22.47
C ASN A 215 26.16 -17.52 -23.75
N PRO A 216 26.44 -18.79 -24.14
CA PRO A 216 27.14 -19.10 -25.38
C PRO A 216 26.34 -18.72 -26.61
N THR A 217 27.05 -18.39 -27.69
CA THR A 217 26.45 -18.03 -28.98
C THR A 217 26.90 -18.95 -30.10
N ASP A 218 26.17 -18.97 -31.22
CA ASP A 218 26.52 -19.72 -32.43
C ASP A 218 27.64 -19.05 -33.25
N GLY A 219 27.99 -17.81 -32.93
CA GLY A 219 28.99 -17.00 -33.63
C GLY A 219 28.50 -16.31 -34.90
N ASN A 220 27.21 -16.46 -35.24
CA ASN A 220 26.61 -15.97 -36.49
C ASN A 220 25.72 -14.73 -36.30
N GLY A 221 25.69 -14.13 -35.11
CA GLY A 221 24.96 -12.88 -34.86
C GLY A 221 24.99 -12.41 -33.41
N THR A 222 24.06 -11.52 -33.06
CA THR A 222 24.08 -10.76 -31.80
C THR A 222 22.77 -10.73 -31.03
N THR A 223 21.74 -11.38 -31.56
CA THR A 223 20.38 -11.35 -31.03
C THR A 223 20.11 -12.59 -30.19
N ASP A 224 18.90 -12.66 -29.61
CA ASP A 224 18.49 -13.79 -28.75
C ASP A 224 18.43 -15.11 -29.52
N GLU A 225 18.23 -15.09 -30.84
CA GLU A 225 18.23 -16.27 -31.71
C GLU A 225 19.61 -16.92 -31.86
N ASN A 226 20.69 -16.16 -31.64
CA ASN A 226 22.05 -16.66 -31.75
C ASN A 226 22.57 -17.32 -30.46
N VAL A 227 21.77 -17.30 -29.39
CA VAL A 227 22.16 -17.89 -28.10
C VAL A 227 21.92 -19.39 -28.13
N THR A 228 22.96 -20.19 -27.91
CA THR A 228 22.91 -21.67 -28.06
C THR A 228 22.53 -22.39 -26.77
N ARG A 229 22.69 -21.73 -25.62
CA ARG A 229 22.32 -22.27 -24.29
C ARG A 229 21.86 -21.14 -23.38
N LEU A 230 20.82 -21.38 -22.60
CA LEU A 230 20.05 -20.40 -21.83
C LEU A 230 20.19 -20.67 -20.32
N ASP A 231 21.40 -20.93 -19.84
CA ASP A 231 21.61 -21.23 -18.42
C ASP A 231 21.78 -19.99 -17.57
N HIS A 232 22.03 -18.82 -18.14
CA HIS A 232 22.38 -17.63 -17.37
C HIS A 232 21.51 -16.42 -17.70
N VAL A 233 21.24 -15.61 -16.67
CA VAL A 233 20.61 -14.29 -16.81
C VAL A 233 21.38 -13.26 -15.99
N LEU A 234 21.43 -12.02 -16.50
CA LEU A 234 21.96 -10.89 -15.76
C LEU A 234 20.89 -10.34 -14.83
N LEU A 235 21.22 -10.27 -13.54
CA LEU A 235 20.48 -9.50 -12.53
C LEU A 235 21.33 -8.29 -12.16
N GLU A 236 20.97 -7.12 -12.67
CA GLU A 236 21.68 -5.84 -12.46
C GLU A 236 20.82 -4.89 -11.60
N ALA A 237 21.46 -4.25 -10.62
CA ALA A 237 20.87 -3.21 -9.78
C ALA A 237 21.65 -1.90 -9.95
N ASP A 238 20.99 -0.89 -10.51
CA ASP A 238 21.62 0.39 -10.88
C ASP A 238 21.43 1.50 -9.82
N GLU A 239 20.61 1.24 -8.81
CA GLU A 239 20.29 2.19 -7.75
C GLU A 239 20.72 1.65 -6.37
N GLY A 240 21.22 2.55 -5.51
CA GLY A 240 21.73 2.20 -4.19
C GLY A 240 23.26 2.17 -4.13
N ASN A 241 23.81 1.91 -2.94
CA ASN A 241 25.24 1.66 -2.79
C ASN A 241 25.55 0.17 -3.00
N ILE A 242 26.80 -0.14 -3.35
CA ILE A 242 27.25 -1.51 -3.66
C ILE A 242 27.02 -2.46 -2.47
N SER A 243 27.23 -2.00 -1.25
CA SER A 243 27.07 -2.82 -0.04
C SER A 243 25.62 -3.26 0.18
N ASP A 244 24.66 -2.35 0.00
CA ASP A 244 23.23 -2.65 0.14
C ASP A 244 22.78 -3.63 -0.96
N GLN A 245 23.25 -3.44 -2.19
CA GLN A 245 22.96 -4.35 -3.30
C GLN A 245 23.48 -5.77 -3.00
N LEU A 246 24.70 -5.90 -2.49
CA LEU A 246 25.28 -7.18 -2.10
C LEU A 246 24.49 -7.83 -0.97
N VAL A 247 24.12 -7.08 0.07
CA VAL A 247 23.32 -7.60 1.19
C VAL A 247 21.98 -8.17 0.71
N ILE A 248 21.31 -7.48 -0.22
CA ILE A 248 20.03 -7.96 -0.78
C ILE A 248 20.26 -9.22 -1.63
N ILE A 249 21.23 -9.20 -2.55
CA ILE A 249 21.57 -10.37 -3.39
C ILE A 249 21.89 -11.60 -2.52
N ASP A 250 22.56 -11.39 -1.38
CA ASP A 250 22.95 -12.45 -0.45
C ASP A 250 21.75 -13.01 0.30
N SER A 251 20.84 -12.13 0.72
CA SER A 251 19.61 -12.51 1.42
C SER A 251 18.67 -13.36 0.56
N LEU A 252 18.72 -13.19 -0.76
CA LEU A 252 17.88 -13.92 -1.71
C LEU A 252 18.28 -15.39 -1.90
N GLY A 253 19.48 -15.78 -1.47
CA GLY A 253 19.99 -17.14 -1.64
C GLY A 253 20.12 -17.60 -3.11
N ILE A 254 20.02 -16.69 -4.07
CA ILE A 254 19.93 -17.01 -5.50
C ILE A 254 21.16 -17.75 -6.01
N PRO A 255 20.98 -18.70 -6.95
CA PRO A 255 22.06 -19.52 -7.49
C PRO A 255 22.92 -18.70 -8.45
N VAL A 256 23.80 -17.86 -7.92
CA VAL A 256 24.71 -17.05 -8.75
C VAL A 256 25.85 -17.92 -9.29
N SER A 257 26.19 -17.77 -10.57
CA SER A 257 27.45 -18.27 -11.13
C SER A 257 28.62 -17.43 -10.59
N TYR A 258 28.46 -16.11 -10.60
CA TYR A 258 29.32 -15.15 -9.93
C TYR A 258 28.62 -13.79 -9.74
N VAL A 259 29.22 -12.96 -8.89
CA VAL A 259 28.85 -11.56 -8.69
C VAL A 259 30.07 -10.68 -8.99
N ALA A 260 29.87 -9.64 -9.79
CA ALA A 260 30.93 -8.75 -10.25
C ALA A 260 30.57 -7.27 -10.05
N PHE A 261 31.60 -6.46 -9.88
CA PHE A 261 31.53 -5.01 -9.89
C PHE A 261 31.69 -4.48 -11.32
N SER A 262 30.76 -3.66 -11.77
CA SER A 262 30.74 -3.08 -13.14
C SER A 262 31.85 -2.08 -13.46
N GLY A 263 32.69 -1.72 -12.49
CA GLY A 263 33.64 -0.60 -12.58
C GLY A 263 33.03 0.77 -12.24
N ASN A 264 31.73 0.86 -11.88
CA ASN A 264 31.11 2.12 -11.47
C ASN A 264 30.24 2.03 -10.19
N HIS A 265 28.91 1.91 -10.33
CA HIS A 265 27.97 1.85 -9.20
C HIS A 265 27.10 0.58 -9.19
N SER A 266 27.03 -0.15 -10.30
CA SER A 266 26.17 -1.34 -10.43
C SER A 266 26.92 -2.62 -10.04
N VAL A 267 26.22 -3.51 -9.33
CA VAL A 267 26.60 -4.90 -9.11
C VAL A 267 25.91 -5.78 -10.18
N HIS A 268 26.69 -6.63 -10.83
CA HIS A 268 26.21 -7.59 -11.82
C HIS A 268 26.22 -8.99 -11.19
N ALA A 269 25.04 -9.54 -10.89
CA ALA A 269 24.91 -10.93 -10.52
C ALA A 269 24.55 -11.74 -11.78
N ILE A 270 25.41 -12.67 -12.17
CA ILE A 270 25.06 -13.66 -13.19
C ILE A 270 24.43 -14.84 -12.50
N VAL A 271 23.13 -15.03 -12.72
CA VAL A 271 22.32 -16.04 -12.04
C VAL A 271 22.16 -17.25 -12.95
N ASN A 272 22.39 -18.44 -12.41
CA ASN A 272 22.16 -19.70 -13.08
C ASN A 272 20.66 -20.08 -13.01
N VAL A 273 20.01 -20.08 -14.16
CA VAL A 273 18.61 -20.47 -14.35
C VAL A 273 18.46 -21.86 -14.94
N ASP A 274 19.55 -22.58 -15.27
CA ASP A 274 19.56 -23.98 -15.74
C ASP A 274 18.48 -24.33 -16.79
N ALA A 275 18.19 -23.44 -17.74
CA ALA A 275 17.13 -23.65 -18.72
C ALA A 275 17.59 -24.44 -19.97
N GLY A 276 18.89 -24.71 -20.11
CA GLY A 276 19.45 -25.49 -21.21
C GLY A 276 19.13 -24.86 -22.56
N THR A 277 18.43 -25.57 -23.44
CA THR A 277 17.98 -25.03 -24.75
C THR A 277 16.51 -24.62 -24.75
N ASN A 278 15.83 -24.64 -23.60
CA ASN A 278 14.39 -24.38 -23.50
C ASN A 278 14.11 -22.89 -23.24
N ALA A 279 13.61 -22.23 -24.28
CA ALA A 279 13.26 -20.80 -24.28
C ALA A 279 12.10 -20.45 -23.34
N GLU A 280 11.05 -21.26 -23.30
CA GLU A 280 9.86 -21.01 -22.45
C GLU A 280 10.23 -21.15 -20.97
N LEU A 281 11.00 -22.19 -20.64
CA LEU A 281 11.50 -22.41 -19.28
C LEU A 281 12.44 -21.28 -18.83
N TYR A 282 13.25 -20.74 -19.75
CA TYR A 282 14.09 -19.59 -19.44
C TYR A 282 13.24 -18.38 -19.03
N GLU A 283 12.21 -18.04 -19.82
CA GLU A 283 11.34 -16.90 -19.56
C GLU A 283 10.59 -17.05 -18.23
N GLU A 284 10.01 -18.23 -17.97
CA GLU A 284 9.33 -18.53 -16.71
C GLU A 284 10.24 -18.31 -15.49
N ARG A 285 11.48 -18.82 -15.58
CA ARG A 285 12.47 -18.73 -14.50
C ARG A 285 12.96 -17.30 -14.31
N VAL A 286 13.23 -16.57 -15.39
CA VAL A 286 13.64 -15.16 -15.32
C VAL A 286 12.53 -14.29 -14.71
N ILE A 287 11.27 -14.48 -15.10
CA ILE A 287 10.14 -13.76 -14.50
C ILE A 287 10.09 -14.03 -13.00
N THR A 288 10.14 -15.30 -12.60
CA THR A 288 10.16 -15.71 -11.19
C THR A 288 11.29 -15.03 -10.43
N LEU A 289 12.53 -15.08 -10.94
CA LEU A 289 13.69 -14.45 -10.31
C LEU A 289 13.48 -12.95 -10.09
N TYR A 290 12.99 -12.24 -11.10
CA TYR A 290 12.80 -10.79 -11.06
C TYR A 290 11.69 -10.39 -10.10
N GLU A 291 10.59 -11.13 -10.04
CA GLU A 291 9.50 -10.89 -9.08
C GLU A 291 10.00 -11.06 -7.64
N VAL A 292 10.75 -12.12 -7.38
CA VAL A 292 11.36 -12.39 -6.08
C VAL A 292 12.32 -11.28 -5.68
N ALA A 293 13.21 -10.88 -6.59
CA ALA A 293 14.18 -9.81 -6.35
C ALA A 293 13.50 -8.47 -6.01
N LYS A 294 12.44 -8.12 -6.75
CA LYS A 294 11.64 -6.92 -6.49
C LYS A 294 10.92 -6.96 -5.14
N ALA A 295 10.34 -8.10 -4.79
CA ALA A 295 9.64 -8.28 -3.52
C ALA A 295 10.59 -8.06 -2.32
N HIS A 296 11.88 -8.33 -2.48
CA HIS A 296 12.93 -8.09 -1.47
C HIS A 296 13.55 -6.69 -1.56
N GLY A 297 12.98 -5.79 -2.34
CA GLY A 297 13.42 -4.40 -2.46
C GLY A 297 14.61 -4.19 -3.42
N LEU A 298 15.02 -5.19 -4.20
CA LEU A 298 16.04 -5.00 -5.23
C LEU A 298 15.45 -4.25 -6.43
N LYS A 299 16.06 -3.11 -6.77
CA LYS A 299 15.68 -2.32 -7.95
C LYS A 299 16.37 -2.87 -9.20
N VAL A 300 15.74 -3.88 -9.78
CA VAL A 300 16.24 -4.59 -10.97
C VAL A 300 16.03 -3.78 -12.26
N ASP A 301 17.02 -3.78 -13.17
CA ASP A 301 16.84 -3.28 -14.54
C ASP A 301 16.03 -4.29 -15.38
N GLU A 302 14.78 -3.95 -15.69
CA GLU A 302 13.88 -4.73 -16.54
C GLU A 302 14.46 -5.04 -17.93
N GLY A 303 15.35 -4.18 -18.43
CA GLY A 303 16.01 -4.37 -19.71
C GLY A 303 17.04 -5.51 -19.71
N CYS A 304 17.32 -6.13 -18.55
CA CYS A 304 18.33 -7.19 -18.42
C CYS A 304 17.79 -8.63 -18.57
N ARG A 305 16.49 -8.79 -18.87
CA ARG A 305 15.85 -10.12 -19.08
C ARG A 305 16.21 -10.81 -20.40
N SER A 306 16.80 -10.10 -21.35
CA SER A 306 17.12 -10.62 -22.68
C SER A 306 18.19 -11.72 -22.63
N ARG A 307 18.03 -12.76 -23.46
CA ARG A 307 18.89 -13.96 -23.49
C ARG A 307 20.32 -13.62 -23.94
N SER A 308 20.46 -12.63 -24.81
CA SER A 308 21.71 -12.13 -25.38
C SER A 308 22.25 -10.87 -24.70
N LYS A 309 21.65 -10.46 -23.57
CA LYS A 309 22.04 -9.24 -22.86
C LYS A 309 23.53 -9.24 -22.53
N LEU A 310 24.19 -8.12 -22.85
CA LEU A 310 25.60 -7.90 -22.54
C LEU A 310 25.76 -7.54 -21.06
N SER A 311 26.69 -8.23 -20.40
CA SER A 311 27.21 -7.88 -19.07
C SER A 311 28.63 -7.31 -19.20
N ARG A 312 29.11 -6.72 -18.12
CA ARG A 312 30.49 -6.24 -17.99
C ARG A 312 31.45 -7.42 -17.86
N ALA A 313 32.47 -7.45 -18.71
CA ALA A 313 33.45 -8.54 -18.73
C ALA A 313 34.46 -8.33 -17.61
N VAL A 314 34.60 -9.32 -16.74
CA VAL A 314 35.49 -9.24 -15.57
C VAL A 314 36.96 -9.21 -16.00
N GLY A 315 37.79 -8.52 -15.23
CA GLY A 315 39.23 -8.34 -15.49
C GLY A 315 39.57 -7.05 -16.24
N ALA A 316 38.72 -6.59 -17.16
CA ALA A 316 39.02 -5.38 -17.95
C ALA A 316 38.82 -4.08 -17.16
N LEU A 317 39.62 -3.05 -17.45
CA LEU A 317 39.54 -1.72 -16.87
C LEU A 317 38.40 -0.89 -17.47
N ARG A 318 37.79 -0.06 -16.64
CA ARG A 318 36.77 0.92 -17.01
C ARG A 318 36.96 2.17 -16.18
N ASN A 319 37.28 3.29 -16.82
CA ASN A 319 37.61 4.56 -16.15
C ASN A 319 38.64 4.38 -15.02
N GLY A 320 39.69 3.60 -15.29
CA GLY A 320 40.75 3.31 -14.33
C GLY A 320 40.37 2.34 -13.19
N LYS A 321 39.13 1.82 -13.17
CA LYS A 321 38.68 0.81 -12.20
C LYS A 321 38.51 -0.54 -12.89
N MET A 322 39.00 -1.61 -12.27
CA MET A 322 38.79 -2.96 -12.78
C MET A 322 37.33 -3.37 -12.63
N GLN A 323 36.77 -3.96 -13.69
CA GLN A 323 35.52 -4.71 -13.63
C GLN A 323 35.80 -6.00 -12.87
N LYS A 324 35.65 -5.97 -11.54
CA LYS A 324 36.24 -6.97 -10.64
C LYS A 324 35.23 -8.03 -10.23
N LEU A 325 35.63 -9.29 -10.16
CA LEU A 325 34.88 -10.32 -9.43
C LEU A 325 34.78 -9.92 -7.94
N LEU A 326 33.57 -9.96 -7.41
CA LEU A 326 33.27 -9.71 -5.99
C LEU A 326 33.04 -11.00 -5.22
N ARG A 327 32.46 -12.00 -5.88
CA ARG A 327 32.22 -13.33 -5.33
C ARG A 327 32.02 -14.35 -6.44
N VAL A 328 32.46 -15.58 -6.20
CA VAL A 328 32.11 -16.74 -7.03
C VAL A 328 30.98 -17.53 -6.36
N GLY A 329 30.04 -18.06 -7.15
CA GLY A 329 28.95 -18.89 -6.65
C GLY A 329 29.42 -20.16 -5.96
N LYS A 330 28.68 -20.59 -4.92
CA LYS A 330 28.91 -21.90 -4.28
C LYS A 330 28.74 -23.00 -5.33
N ALA A 331 29.61 -24.00 -5.31
CA ALA A 331 29.38 -25.21 -6.08
C ALA A 331 28.12 -25.90 -5.54
N ASN A 332 27.21 -26.35 -6.42
CA ASN A 332 25.99 -27.12 -6.11
C ASN A 332 24.77 -26.35 -5.55
N THR A 333 24.61 -25.06 -5.85
CA THR A 333 23.29 -24.41 -5.73
C THR A 333 22.67 -24.30 -7.12
N GLY A 334 21.93 -25.32 -7.56
CA GLY A 334 21.21 -25.28 -8.84
C GLY A 334 19.89 -24.51 -8.73
N TRP A 335 19.31 -24.13 -9.87
CA TRP A 335 18.01 -23.45 -9.91
C TRP A 335 16.92 -24.24 -9.19
N LYS A 336 16.90 -25.57 -9.40
CA LYS A 336 15.95 -26.48 -8.77
C LYS A 336 16.03 -26.41 -7.24
N ASP A 337 17.22 -26.55 -6.68
CA ASP A 337 17.42 -26.53 -5.23
C ASP A 337 17.02 -25.17 -4.64
N TRP A 338 17.37 -24.08 -5.31
CA TRP A 338 16.94 -22.74 -4.89
C TRP A 338 15.42 -22.59 -4.93
N ARG A 339 14.77 -23.06 -6.01
CA ARG A 339 13.31 -22.97 -6.16
C ARG A 339 12.56 -23.81 -5.14
N GLU A 340 13.05 -25.02 -4.83
CA GLU A 340 12.47 -25.89 -3.79
C GLU A 340 12.64 -25.28 -2.38
N ASN A 341 13.78 -24.63 -2.13
CA ASN A 341 14.08 -23.96 -0.85
C ASN A 341 13.68 -22.48 -0.82
N LEU A 342 12.95 -22.00 -1.82
CA LEU A 342 12.60 -20.60 -1.97
C LEU A 342 11.85 -20.05 -0.75
N HIS A 343 11.02 -20.90 -0.12
CA HIS A 343 10.31 -20.61 1.12
C HIS A 343 11.23 -20.19 2.29
N GLN A 344 12.47 -20.67 2.31
CA GLN A 344 13.45 -20.31 3.34
C GLN A 344 13.97 -18.88 3.19
N PHE A 345 13.95 -18.35 1.95
CA PHE A 345 14.47 -17.03 1.60
C PHE A 345 13.36 -15.99 1.46
N ILE A 346 12.16 -16.39 1.01
CA ILE A 346 11.02 -15.50 0.77
C ILE A 346 10.08 -15.41 1.99
N GLY A 347 10.25 -16.25 3.01
CA GLY A 347 9.33 -16.26 4.14
C GLY A 347 7.90 -16.65 3.74
N SER A 348 7.75 -17.56 2.75
CA SER A 348 6.45 -18.15 2.45
C SER A 348 6.20 -19.30 3.44
N THR A 349 5.36 -19.04 4.41
CA THR A 349 4.87 -19.99 5.41
C THR A 349 4.11 -21.14 4.75
N GLN A 350 4.52 -22.39 5.00
CA GLN A 350 3.63 -23.54 4.81
C GLN A 350 2.38 -23.34 5.69
N PRO A 351 1.20 -23.92 5.38
CA PRO A 351 -0.01 -23.77 6.22
C PRO A 351 0.25 -24.06 7.70
N GLU A 352 1.08 -25.08 7.99
CA GLU A 352 1.57 -25.44 9.32
C GLU A 352 2.57 -24.44 9.93
N ASP A 353 3.33 -23.71 9.11
CA ASP A 353 4.28 -22.68 9.54
C ASP A 353 3.62 -21.29 9.65
N MET A 354 2.41 -21.10 9.11
CA MET A 354 1.64 -19.83 9.21
C MET A 354 1.26 -19.49 10.66
N GLY A 355 1.45 -20.41 11.61
CA GLY A 355 0.94 -20.25 12.97
C GLY A 355 -0.58 -20.11 13.02
N LEU A 356 -1.28 -20.55 11.97
CA LEU A 356 -2.75 -20.53 11.94
C LEU A 356 -3.26 -21.54 12.98
N PRO A 357 -4.27 -21.16 13.78
CA PRO A 357 -4.79 -22.04 14.81
C PRO A 357 -5.38 -23.31 14.19
N HIS A 358 -5.14 -24.46 14.83
CA HIS A 358 -5.84 -25.69 14.49
C HIS A 358 -7.33 -25.57 14.80
N ALA A 359 -8.16 -26.24 14.01
CA ALA A 359 -9.58 -26.34 14.29
C ALA A 359 -9.78 -26.97 15.69
N THR A 360 -10.51 -26.28 16.56
CA THR A 360 -10.91 -26.79 17.86
C THR A 360 -12.25 -27.52 17.72
N GLY A 361 -12.30 -28.80 18.11
CA GLY A 361 -13.55 -29.55 18.11
C GLY A 361 -14.50 -28.99 19.16
N LEU A 362 -15.76 -28.73 18.80
CA LEU A 362 -16.74 -28.20 19.75
C LEU A 362 -16.93 -29.12 20.95
N LEU A 363 -16.75 -30.44 20.77
CA LEU A 363 -16.80 -31.42 21.85
C LEU A 363 -15.71 -31.19 22.91
N ASP A 364 -14.52 -30.75 22.49
CA ASP A 364 -13.36 -30.55 23.37
C ASP A 364 -13.58 -29.38 24.35
N VAL A 365 -14.45 -28.43 23.98
CA VAL A 365 -14.77 -27.22 24.76
C VAL A 365 -16.22 -27.17 25.22
N TRP A 366 -17.02 -28.21 24.98
CA TRP A 366 -18.46 -28.19 25.33
C TRP A 366 -18.69 -28.21 26.85
N THR A 367 -17.86 -28.98 27.56
CA THR A 367 -18.00 -29.19 29.01
C THR A 367 -17.35 -28.09 29.84
N ASP A 368 -16.29 -27.47 29.32
CA ASP A 368 -15.62 -26.32 29.92
C ASP A 368 -15.38 -25.26 28.83
N PRO A 369 -16.40 -24.45 28.50
CA PRO A 369 -16.29 -23.46 27.44
C PRO A 369 -15.30 -22.35 27.83
N PRO A 370 -14.49 -21.86 26.87
CA PRO A 370 -13.56 -20.78 27.14
C PRO A 370 -14.30 -19.55 27.66
N GLN A 371 -13.75 -18.94 28.70
CA GLN A 371 -14.35 -17.74 29.28
C GLN A 371 -14.28 -16.59 28.29
N ARG A 372 -15.39 -15.86 28.16
CA ARG A 372 -15.42 -14.63 27.35
C ARG A 372 -14.42 -13.61 27.93
N PRO A 373 -13.72 -12.85 27.07
CA PRO A 373 -12.82 -11.81 27.55
C PRO A 373 -13.57 -10.82 28.45
N PRO A 374 -12.96 -10.32 29.54
CA PRO A 374 -13.64 -9.43 30.47
C PRO A 374 -13.98 -8.09 29.81
N VAL A 375 -15.07 -7.46 30.27
CA VAL A 375 -15.48 -6.13 29.80
C VAL A 375 -14.45 -5.07 30.23
N LEU A 376 -14.01 -4.25 29.29
CA LEU A 376 -13.10 -3.13 29.52
C LEU A 376 -13.87 -1.81 29.69
N ILE A 377 -14.88 -1.59 28.84
CA ILE A 377 -15.75 -0.41 28.85
C ILE A 377 -17.20 -0.87 28.99
N GLY A 378 -17.86 -0.44 30.06
CA GLY A 378 -19.19 -0.89 30.46
C GLY A 378 -19.17 -2.07 31.42
N ASP A 379 -20.27 -2.81 31.46
CA ASP A 379 -20.44 -4.05 32.22
C ASP A 379 -21.10 -5.12 31.32
N GLU A 380 -21.40 -6.30 31.88
CA GLU A 380 -21.97 -7.40 31.09
C GLU A 380 -23.37 -7.09 30.53
N GLU A 381 -24.14 -6.19 31.17
CA GLU A 381 -25.47 -5.79 30.70
C GLU A 381 -25.39 -4.63 29.70
N ARG A 382 -24.47 -3.69 29.93
CA ARG A 382 -24.31 -2.46 29.15
C ARG A 382 -22.85 -2.21 28.77
N GLY A 383 -22.28 -3.15 28.03
CA GLY A 383 -20.90 -3.11 27.54
C GLY A 383 -20.72 -2.37 26.22
N LEU A 384 -19.54 -1.80 26.01
CA LEU A 384 -19.10 -1.23 24.72
C LEU A 384 -17.89 -1.98 24.15
N LEU A 385 -16.97 -2.46 24.99
CA LEU A 385 -15.74 -3.08 24.53
C LEU A 385 -15.21 -4.09 25.55
N ARG A 386 -14.83 -5.29 25.09
CA ARG A 386 -14.08 -6.28 25.90
C ARG A 386 -12.59 -6.12 25.71
N ARG A 387 -11.79 -6.69 26.62
CA ARG A 387 -10.33 -6.81 26.47
C ARG A 387 -9.99 -7.60 25.21
N GLY A 388 -8.97 -7.17 24.48
CA GLY A 388 -8.52 -7.85 23.26
C GLY A 388 -9.46 -7.68 22.06
N HIS A 389 -10.29 -6.63 22.04
CA HIS A 389 -11.17 -6.28 20.92
C HIS A 389 -10.81 -4.92 20.32
N VAL A 390 -11.24 -4.67 19.09
CA VAL A 390 -11.00 -3.41 18.37
C VAL A 390 -12.26 -2.54 18.30
N ALA A 391 -12.09 -1.26 18.63
CA ALA A 391 -13.14 -0.24 18.54
C ALA A 391 -12.75 0.92 17.62
N VAL A 392 -13.75 1.51 16.97
CA VAL A 392 -13.60 2.76 16.21
C VAL A 392 -14.49 3.84 16.81
N LEU A 393 -13.89 4.98 17.19
CA LEU A 393 -14.62 6.19 17.56
C LEU A 393 -14.75 7.10 16.33
N SER A 394 -15.95 7.15 15.76
CA SER A 394 -16.27 7.93 14.57
C SER A 394 -17.10 9.17 14.90
N GLY A 395 -16.92 10.23 14.12
CA GLY A 395 -17.61 11.51 14.32
C GLY A 395 -17.06 12.58 13.37
N PRO A 396 -17.77 13.70 13.18
CA PRO A 396 -17.29 14.78 12.32
C PRO A 396 -16.03 15.43 12.90
N SER A 397 -15.33 16.22 12.07
CA SER A 397 -14.22 17.04 12.55
C SER A 397 -14.68 18.00 13.64
N LYS A 398 -13.83 18.16 14.67
CA LYS A 398 -14.06 18.97 15.89
C LYS A 398 -15.13 18.45 16.86
N ALA A 399 -15.54 17.19 16.74
CA ALA A 399 -16.49 16.54 17.67
C ALA A 399 -15.91 16.17 19.06
N GLY A 400 -14.76 16.71 19.44
CA GLY A 400 -14.13 16.35 20.72
C GLY A 400 -13.52 14.93 20.80
N LYS A 401 -13.45 14.17 19.70
CA LYS A 401 -12.98 12.75 19.72
C LYS A 401 -11.61 12.54 20.39
N SER A 402 -10.60 13.33 20.06
CA SER A 402 -9.28 13.22 20.72
C SER A 402 -9.37 13.49 22.22
N TRP A 403 -10.24 14.42 22.64
CA TRP A 403 -10.53 14.64 24.06
C TRP A 403 -11.25 13.44 24.68
N ALA A 404 -12.20 12.83 23.97
CA ALA A 404 -12.88 11.62 24.42
C ALA A 404 -11.92 10.44 24.57
N CYS A 405 -10.94 10.25 23.68
CA CYS A 405 -9.92 9.21 23.81
C CYS A 405 -8.97 9.47 24.99
N LEU A 406 -8.56 10.72 25.22
CA LEU A 406 -7.79 11.07 26.42
C LEU A 406 -8.59 10.84 27.70
N GLU A 407 -9.88 11.20 27.71
CA GLU A 407 -10.81 10.94 28.81
C GLU A 407 -11.00 9.43 29.04
N LEU A 408 -11.01 8.63 27.98
CA LEU A 408 -11.05 7.18 28.08
C LEU A 408 -9.76 6.63 28.71
N CYS A 409 -8.58 7.10 28.30
CA CYS A 409 -7.31 6.71 28.93
C CYS A 409 -7.31 7.04 30.43
N VAL A 410 -7.79 8.23 30.82
CA VAL A 410 -7.93 8.62 32.23
C VAL A 410 -8.89 7.70 32.96
N SER A 411 -10.04 7.38 32.34
CA SER A 411 -11.07 6.55 32.95
C SER A 411 -10.63 5.10 33.14
N VAL A 412 -9.93 4.52 32.15
CA VAL A 412 -9.32 3.19 32.29
C VAL A 412 -8.16 3.21 33.28
N ALA A 413 -7.31 4.25 33.28
CA ALA A 413 -6.21 4.37 34.23
C ALA A 413 -6.66 4.39 35.71
N THR A 414 -7.87 4.87 35.98
CA THR A 414 -8.38 5.12 37.33
C THR A 414 -9.61 4.28 37.69
N GLY A 415 -10.18 3.54 36.73
CA GLY A 415 -11.43 2.80 36.91
C GLY A 415 -12.67 3.69 37.03
N THR A 416 -12.60 4.96 36.64
CA THR A 416 -13.76 5.87 36.64
C THR A 416 -14.66 5.65 35.42
N ARG A 417 -15.71 6.47 35.30
CA ARG A 417 -16.65 6.38 34.17
C ARG A 417 -16.18 7.20 32.98
N TRP A 418 -16.34 6.65 31.79
CA TRP A 418 -16.21 7.33 30.50
C TRP A 418 -17.60 7.51 29.87
N MET A 419 -18.05 8.76 29.70
CA MET A 419 -19.37 9.08 29.12
C MET A 419 -20.54 8.28 29.74
N GLY A 420 -20.47 8.04 31.06
CA GLY A 420 -21.48 7.28 31.82
C GLY A 420 -21.20 5.78 31.95
N TYR A 421 -20.31 5.22 31.13
CA TYR A 421 -19.95 3.80 31.16
C TYR A 421 -18.83 3.55 32.19
N PRO A 422 -18.96 2.58 33.11
CA PRO A 422 -17.86 2.22 34.00
C PRO A 422 -16.68 1.66 33.20
N CYS A 423 -15.44 1.98 33.59
CA CYS A 423 -14.24 1.39 33.00
C CYS A 423 -13.56 0.46 33.99
N LYS A 424 -13.06 -0.68 33.51
CA LYS A 424 -12.17 -1.52 34.31
C LYS A 424 -10.82 -0.82 34.44
N GLN A 425 -10.29 -0.73 35.67
CA GLN A 425 -8.96 -0.14 35.89
C GLN A 425 -7.89 -0.94 35.14
N GLY A 426 -7.01 -0.25 34.43
CA GLY A 426 -5.96 -0.85 33.59
C GLY A 426 -4.91 0.16 33.13
N ARG A 427 -3.91 -0.31 32.36
CA ARG A 427 -2.87 0.55 31.78
C ARG A 427 -3.17 0.87 30.32
N CYS A 428 -2.81 2.07 29.89
CA CYS A 428 -3.08 2.57 28.56
C CYS A 428 -1.81 3.02 27.83
N LEU A 429 -1.77 2.79 26.53
CA LEU A 429 -0.83 3.42 25.60
C LEU A 429 -1.60 4.36 24.66
N TYR A 430 -1.32 5.65 24.74
CA TYR A 430 -1.87 6.64 23.82
C TYR A 430 -0.88 6.93 22.69
N VAL A 431 -1.19 6.48 21.49
CA VAL A 431 -0.39 6.62 20.27
C VAL A 431 -0.86 7.86 19.52
N ASN A 432 -0.03 8.90 19.55
CA ASN A 432 -0.33 10.22 19.02
C ASN A 432 0.32 10.44 17.65
N PHE A 433 -0.50 10.62 16.62
CA PHE A 433 -0.05 10.96 15.26
C PHE A 433 -0.32 12.42 14.85
N GLU A 434 -1.22 13.13 15.52
CA GLU A 434 -1.68 14.46 15.04
C GLU A 434 -1.17 15.63 15.87
N LEU A 435 -1.05 15.48 17.19
CA LEU A 435 -0.82 16.59 18.09
C LEU A 435 0.66 16.76 18.46
N ASP A 436 1.06 17.98 18.82
CA ASP A 436 2.40 18.19 19.40
C ASP A 436 2.49 17.45 20.75
N ALA A 437 3.65 16.85 21.05
CA ALA A 437 3.84 16.02 22.24
C ALA A 437 3.56 16.77 23.55
N ARG A 438 3.90 18.07 23.61
CA ARG A 438 3.62 18.91 24.79
C ARG A 438 2.14 19.19 24.89
N SER A 439 1.47 19.37 23.75
CA SER A 439 0.03 19.56 23.69
C SER A 439 -0.72 18.34 24.20
N VAL A 440 -0.36 17.12 23.80
CA VAL A 440 -0.99 15.89 24.33
C VAL A 440 -0.80 15.77 25.83
N THR A 441 0.44 15.97 26.31
CA THR A 441 0.76 15.93 27.74
C THR A 441 -0.05 16.96 28.53
N TRP A 442 -0.19 18.17 28.01
CA TRP A 442 -0.99 19.22 28.63
C TRP A 442 -2.48 18.86 28.63
N ARG A 443 -3.03 18.38 27.51
CA ARG A 443 -4.43 17.96 27.42
C ARG A 443 -4.76 16.83 28.39
N LEU A 444 -3.88 15.83 28.49
CA LEU A 444 -4.05 14.73 29.44
C LEU A 444 -4.13 15.23 30.89
N LYS A 445 -3.28 16.19 31.27
CA LYS A 445 -3.33 16.83 32.59
C LYS A 445 -4.63 17.59 32.83
N GLU A 446 -5.10 18.36 31.85
CA GLU A 446 -6.35 19.12 31.95
C GLU A 446 -7.57 18.20 32.10
N VAL A 447 -7.63 17.12 31.31
CA VAL A 447 -8.66 16.09 31.43
C VAL A 447 -8.60 15.42 32.80
N ALA A 448 -7.41 14.99 33.26
CA ALA A 448 -7.25 14.37 34.56
C ALA A 448 -7.71 15.28 35.72
N ARG A 449 -7.35 16.56 35.68
CA ARG A 449 -7.83 17.57 36.65
C ARG A 449 -9.35 17.71 36.60
N ALA A 450 -9.92 17.84 35.41
CA ALA A 450 -11.36 17.95 35.24
C ALA A 450 -12.10 16.68 35.70
N CYS A 451 -11.51 15.50 35.58
CA CYS A 451 -12.06 14.25 36.13
C CYS A 451 -11.99 14.23 37.66
N ALA A 452 -10.86 14.64 38.25
CA ALA A 452 -10.63 14.61 39.69
C ALA A 452 -11.64 15.45 40.49
N VAL A 453 -12.08 16.60 39.96
CA VAL A 453 -13.04 17.52 40.63
C VAL A 453 -14.40 16.85 40.92
N HIS A 454 -14.78 15.85 40.14
CA HIS A 454 -16.09 15.18 40.26
C HIS A 454 -16.02 13.81 40.97
N MET A 455 -14.87 13.49 41.58
CA MET A 455 -14.69 12.26 42.33
C MET A 455 -15.44 12.31 43.66
N SER A 456 -16.25 11.30 43.92
CA SER A 456 -16.86 11.07 45.24
C SER A 456 -16.08 9.95 45.92
N GLY A 457 -15.15 10.25 46.84
CA GLY A 457 -14.37 9.17 47.47
C GLY A 457 -13.10 9.49 48.26
N GLY A 458 -12.72 10.76 48.46
CA GLY A 458 -11.63 11.12 49.38
C GLY A 458 -10.19 10.94 48.85
N GLN A 459 -9.99 10.48 47.61
CA GLN A 459 -8.68 10.52 46.95
C GLN A 459 -8.32 11.98 46.59
N SER A 460 -7.10 12.41 46.89
CA SER A 460 -6.67 13.77 46.56
C SER A 460 -6.49 13.94 45.03
N PRO A 461 -6.65 15.15 44.47
CA PRO A 461 -6.37 15.40 43.05
C PRO A 461 -4.94 15.04 42.63
N GLU A 462 -3.98 15.12 43.57
CA GLU A 462 -2.59 14.76 43.35
C GLU A 462 -2.43 13.24 43.20
N ASP A 463 -3.05 12.46 44.10
CA ASP A 463 -3.04 10.99 44.02
C ASP A 463 -3.72 10.49 42.74
N PHE A 464 -4.83 11.13 42.35
CA PHE A 464 -5.52 10.82 41.09
C PHE A 464 -4.61 11.09 39.89
N GLY A 465 -3.97 12.26 39.87
CA GLY A 465 -3.01 12.62 38.83
C GLY A 465 -1.82 11.65 38.76
N LEU A 466 -1.31 11.21 39.91
CA LEU A 466 -0.23 10.23 39.99
C LEU A 466 -0.66 8.86 39.45
N GLN A 467 -1.88 8.42 39.76
CA GLN A 467 -2.44 7.18 39.23
C GLN A 467 -2.57 7.24 37.70
N VAL A 468 -3.08 8.35 37.16
CA VAL A 468 -3.14 8.57 35.70
C VAL A 468 -1.74 8.53 35.10
N ALA A 469 -0.77 9.26 35.68
CA ALA A 469 0.60 9.33 35.16
C ALA A 469 1.34 7.97 35.24
N THR A 470 0.97 7.12 36.19
CA THR A 470 1.53 5.77 36.33
C THR A 470 0.97 4.79 35.29
N ASN A 471 -0.33 4.93 34.98
CA ASN A 471 -1.04 3.97 34.15
C ASN A 471 -1.15 4.38 32.68
N VAL A 472 -0.90 5.64 32.32
CA VAL A 472 -0.95 6.12 30.92
C VAL A 472 0.44 6.42 30.39
N SER A 473 0.83 5.70 29.33
CA SER A 473 2.04 5.97 28.54
C SER A 473 1.66 6.65 27.22
N ILE A 474 2.53 7.53 26.69
CA ILE A 474 2.29 8.25 25.43
C ILE A 474 3.40 7.91 24.43
N LEU A 475 3.01 7.42 23.25
CA LEU A 475 3.91 7.21 22.12
C LEU A 475 3.65 8.30 21.07
N ASN A 476 4.63 9.18 20.85
CA ASN A 476 4.50 10.31 19.92
C ASN A 476 5.09 9.96 18.56
N LEU A 477 4.21 9.78 17.57
CA LEU A 477 4.57 9.45 16.18
C LEU A 477 4.23 10.56 15.18
N ARG A 478 3.73 11.71 15.65
CA ARG A 478 3.48 12.88 14.79
C ARG A 478 4.73 13.25 13.97
N GLY A 479 4.59 13.21 12.65
CA GLY A 479 5.65 13.60 11.72
C GLY A 479 6.79 12.57 11.59
N VAL A 480 6.65 11.40 12.22
CA VAL A 480 7.44 10.22 11.87
C VAL A 480 6.95 9.76 10.49
N ALA A 481 7.86 9.30 9.63
CA ALA A 481 7.54 8.79 8.31
C ALA A 481 7.92 7.31 8.30
N ALA A 482 6.91 6.44 8.35
CA ALA A 482 7.02 4.99 8.33
C ALA A 482 5.77 4.41 7.64
N SER A 483 5.83 3.15 7.21
CA SER A 483 4.66 2.42 6.69
C SER A 483 3.71 2.00 7.82
N THR A 484 2.48 1.62 7.46
CA THR A 484 1.52 1.04 8.41
C THR A 484 2.10 -0.18 9.13
N ASP A 485 2.75 -1.10 8.40
CA ASP A 485 3.42 -2.28 8.96
C ASP A 485 4.52 -1.91 9.98
N GLU A 486 5.32 -0.88 9.67
CA GLU A 486 6.37 -0.39 10.58
C GLU A 486 5.76 0.23 11.85
N TYR A 487 4.66 0.98 11.73
CA TYR A 487 3.93 1.49 12.88
C TYR A 487 3.33 0.36 13.72
N THR A 488 2.69 -0.63 13.09
CA THR A 488 2.12 -1.81 13.75
C THR A 488 3.18 -2.55 14.54
N ALA A 489 4.31 -2.88 13.91
CA ALA A 489 5.42 -3.57 14.57
C ALA A 489 6.00 -2.76 15.73
N HIS A 490 6.15 -1.44 15.56
CA HIS A 490 6.66 -0.57 16.61
C HIS A 490 5.67 -0.45 17.79
N ILE A 491 4.38 -0.27 17.52
CA ILE A 491 3.34 -0.21 18.57
C ILE A 491 3.29 -1.53 19.35
N ILE A 492 3.37 -2.69 18.68
CA ILE A 492 3.45 -4.01 19.35
C ILE A 492 4.67 -4.08 20.26
N THR A 493 5.83 -3.66 19.76
CA THR A 493 7.09 -3.68 20.51
C THR A 493 7.02 -2.81 21.76
N GLU A 494 6.56 -1.56 21.64
CA GLU A 494 6.40 -0.63 22.76
C GLU A 494 5.35 -1.14 23.77
N THR A 495 4.24 -1.68 23.28
CA THR A 495 3.18 -2.25 24.14
C THR A 495 3.72 -3.41 24.97
N ARG A 496 4.51 -4.31 24.36
CA ARG A 496 5.16 -5.42 25.06
C ARG A 496 6.23 -4.96 26.04
N ALA A 497 7.03 -3.96 25.66
CA ALA A 497 8.08 -3.41 26.52
C ALA A 497 7.51 -2.75 27.78
N LEU A 498 6.36 -2.06 27.66
CA LEU A 498 5.67 -1.46 28.80
C LEU A 498 5.01 -2.50 29.71
N GLY A 499 4.59 -3.64 29.14
CA GLY A 499 3.94 -4.77 29.82
C GLY A 499 2.52 -4.45 30.32
N ASN A 500 1.64 -5.45 30.39
CA ASN A 500 0.29 -5.32 30.98
C ASN A 500 -0.52 -4.10 30.49
N ILE A 501 -0.42 -3.73 29.21
CA ILE A 501 -1.27 -2.70 28.63
C ILE A 501 -2.64 -3.31 28.32
N ASP A 502 -3.71 -2.69 28.81
CA ASP A 502 -5.09 -3.13 28.60
C ASP A 502 -5.77 -2.40 27.43
N LEU A 503 -5.32 -1.18 27.12
CA LEU A 503 -5.88 -0.33 26.06
C LEU A 503 -4.79 0.40 25.28
N VAL A 504 -4.84 0.32 23.96
CA VAL A 504 -4.06 1.13 23.02
C VAL A 504 -5.02 2.09 22.30
N CYS A 505 -4.80 3.40 22.45
CA CYS A 505 -5.56 4.44 21.75
C CYS A 505 -4.74 4.97 20.57
N VAL A 506 -5.20 4.80 19.34
CA VAL A 506 -4.57 5.31 18.11
C VAL A 506 -5.28 6.58 17.64
N ASP A 507 -4.61 7.73 17.72
CA ASP A 507 -5.22 9.05 17.44
C ASP A 507 -4.44 9.87 16.41
N PRO A 508 -4.99 10.11 15.19
CA PRO A 508 -6.14 9.45 14.55
C PRO A 508 -5.72 8.32 13.60
N LEU A 509 -6.70 7.56 13.09
CA LEU A 509 -6.50 6.48 12.13
C LEU A 509 -5.73 6.93 10.88
N ARG A 510 -6.04 8.13 10.36
CA ARG A 510 -5.37 8.74 9.20
C ARG A 510 -3.90 9.07 9.44
N GLY A 511 -3.48 9.18 10.69
CA GLY A 511 -2.06 9.33 11.03
C GLY A 511 -1.31 8.00 11.03
N PHE A 512 -2.04 6.91 11.28
CA PHE A 512 -1.51 5.54 11.30
C PHE A 512 -1.40 4.93 9.89
N ASN A 513 -2.25 5.33 8.95
CA ASN A 513 -2.20 4.86 7.56
C ASN A 513 -2.46 6.00 6.57
N ASP A 514 -1.77 5.96 5.42
CA ASP A 514 -1.92 6.90 4.30
C ASP A 514 -2.83 6.37 3.17
N SER A 515 -3.56 5.27 3.43
CA SER A 515 -4.43 4.60 2.46
C SER A 515 -5.68 5.41 2.12
N ASP A 516 -6.28 5.15 0.95
CA ASP A 516 -7.57 5.73 0.58
C ASP A 516 -8.67 5.11 1.45
N GLU A 517 -9.17 5.89 2.41
CA GLU A 517 -10.27 5.47 3.31
C GLU A 517 -11.55 5.09 2.56
N ASN A 518 -11.70 5.48 1.29
CA ASN A 518 -12.82 5.08 0.43
C ASN A 518 -12.61 3.73 -0.25
N SER A 519 -11.38 3.21 -0.26
CA SER A 519 -11.05 1.89 -0.78
C SER A 519 -11.34 0.82 0.27
N ASN A 520 -12.41 0.05 0.05
CA ASN A 520 -12.73 -1.10 0.90
C ASN A 520 -11.57 -2.10 1.00
N GLY A 521 -10.80 -2.28 -0.09
CA GLY A 521 -9.65 -3.18 -0.11
C GLY A 521 -8.54 -2.71 0.84
N GLU A 522 -8.17 -1.43 0.76
CA GLU A 522 -7.11 -0.88 1.61
C GLU A 522 -7.53 -0.80 3.08
N MET A 523 -8.77 -0.38 3.36
CA MET A 523 -9.27 -0.34 4.73
C MET A 523 -9.36 -1.72 5.38
N LYS A 524 -9.47 -2.80 4.61
CA LYS A 524 -9.42 -4.17 5.15
C LYS A 524 -8.04 -4.50 5.72
N HIS A 525 -6.97 -4.06 5.05
CA HIS A 525 -5.60 -4.25 5.54
C HIS A 525 -5.35 -3.43 6.81
N VAL A 526 -5.76 -2.16 6.81
CA VAL A 526 -5.65 -1.30 8.00
C VAL A 526 -6.36 -1.89 9.22
N MET A 527 -7.55 -2.48 9.02
CA MET A 527 -8.27 -3.14 10.11
C MET A 527 -7.58 -4.43 10.57
N ALA A 528 -6.98 -5.19 9.65
CA ALA A 528 -6.17 -6.36 9.99
C ALA A 528 -4.95 -5.97 10.84
N ASP A 529 -4.31 -4.84 10.55
CA ASP A 529 -3.17 -4.33 11.31
C ASP A 529 -3.56 -3.96 12.77
N LEU A 530 -4.71 -3.32 12.96
CA LEU A 530 -5.24 -3.04 14.30
C LEU A 530 -5.60 -4.33 15.06
N LEU A 531 -6.16 -5.32 14.37
CA LEU A 531 -6.40 -6.66 14.92
C LEU A 531 -5.09 -7.36 15.28
N GLN A 532 -4.03 -7.16 14.50
CA GLN A 532 -2.72 -7.74 14.78
C GLN A 532 -2.14 -7.19 16.07
N ILE A 533 -2.22 -5.86 16.30
CA ILE A 533 -1.79 -5.25 17.58
C ILE A 533 -2.52 -5.93 18.74
N THR A 534 -3.83 -6.12 18.59
CA THR A 534 -4.70 -6.75 19.59
C THR A 534 -4.30 -8.20 19.85
N THR A 535 -4.12 -8.99 18.79
CA THR A 535 -3.76 -10.42 18.86
C THR A 535 -2.39 -10.65 19.47
N GLU A 536 -1.42 -9.80 19.14
CA GLU A 536 -0.02 -9.93 19.55
C GLU A 536 0.25 -9.41 20.98
N THR A 537 -0.63 -8.54 21.50
CA THR A 537 -0.42 -7.87 22.80
C THR A 537 -1.48 -8.21 23.85
N GLY A 538 -2.66 -8.67 23.44
CA GLY A 538 -3.83 -8.85 24.30
C GLY A 538 -4.53 -7.55 24.71
N ALA A 539 -3.98 -6.38 24.34
CA ALA A 539 -4.58 -5.09 24.62
C ALA A 539 -5.75 -4.81 23.67
N SER A 540 -6.82 -4.18 24.16
CA SER A 540 -7.84 -3.65 23.25
C SER A 540 -7.29 -2.45 22.48
N VAL A 541 -7.74 -2.26 21.24
CA VAL A 541 -7.34 -1.11 20.42
C VAL A 541 -8.56 -0.23 20.15
N ILE A 542 -8.45 1.09 20.37
CA ILE A 542 -9.44 2.06 19.93
C ILE A 542 -8.80 3.08 19.00
N THR A 543 -9.43 3.35 17.86
CA THR A 543 -8.92 4.33 16.88
C THR A 543 -9.94 5.39 16.52
N ILE A 544 -9.48 6.59 16.16
CA ILE A 544 -10.34 7.71 15.77
C ILE A 544 -10.49 7.78 14.25
N HIS A 545 -11.73 7.75 13.77
CA HIS A 545 -12.04 7.96 12.35
C HIS A 545 -12.84 9.25 12.14
N HIS A 546 -12.45 10.02 11.11
CA HIS A 546 -13.12 11.28 10.75
C HIS A 546 -13.98 11.06 9.51
N HIS A 547 -15.28 11.29 9.61
CA HIS A 547 -16.14 11.35 8.43
C HIS A 547 -16.45 12.81 8.04
N ALA A 548 -16.71 13.04 6.75
CA ALA A 548 -17.01 14.36 6.21
C ALA A 548 -18.28 14.98 6.83
N LYS A 549 -18.28 16.31 7.03
CA LYS A 549 -19.49 17.06 7.41
C LYS A 549 -20.44 17.13 6.20
N GLY A 550 -21.42 16.24 6.13
CA GLY A 550 -22.49 16.32 5.13
C GLY A 550 -23.44 15.13 5.15
N LYS A 551 -24.76 15.39 5.17
CA LYS A 551 -25.91 14.46 5.06
C LYS A 551 -25.86 13.17 5.91
N ALA A 552 -24.99 13.08 6.91
CA ALA A 552 -24.86 11.91 7.77
C ALA A 552 -26.17 11.62 8.54
N GLY A 553 -26.93 12.62 8.99
CA GLY A 553 -28.18 12.36 9.70
C GLY A 553 -29.24 11.58 8.90
N SER A 554 -29.19 11.59 7.56
CA SER A 554 -30.11 10.83 6.67
C SER A 554 -29.80 9.32 6.53
N LYS A 555 -28.68 8.89 7.13
CA LYS A 555 -28.11 7.54 7.08
C LYS A 555 -28.24 6.88 8.45
N GLN A 556 -28.43 5.56 8.54
CA GLN A 556 -28.51 4.83 9.84
C GLN A 556 -27.22 5.02 10.65
N ALA A 557 -27.24 4.80 11.97
CA ALA A 557 -26.02 4.86 12.79
C ALA A 557 -24.87 4.02 12.21
N MET A 558 -25.19 2.85 11.65
CA MET A 558 -24.24 2.00 10.89
C MET A 558 -23.67 2.73 9.66
N ASP A 559 -24.52 3.40 8.89
CA ASP A 559 -24.17 4.13 7.67
C ASP A 559 -23.49 5.51 7.95
N ARG A 560 -23.61 6.03 9.19
CA ARG A 560 -23.02 7.31 9.66
C ARG A 560 -21.56 7.18 10.05
N GLY A 561 -21.20 6.06 10.68
CA GLY A 561 -19.82 5.73 11.00
C GLY A 561 -18.99 5.35 9.78
N SER A 562 -19.64 4.97 8.67
CA SER A 562 -19.07 4.24 7.54
C SER A 562 -18.87 5.10 6.29
N GLY A 563 -17.89 6.00 6.28
CA GLY A 563 -17.40 6.52 4.99
C GLY A 563 -17.13 5.41 3.95
N ALA A 564 -16.85 4.18 4.40
CA ALA A 564 -16.71 2.96 3.60
C ALA A 564 -17.20 1.71 4.38
N GLY A 565 -17.66 0.67 3.67
CA GLY A 565 -18.36 -0.50 4.25
C GLY A 565 -17.53 -1.37 5.21
N VAL A 566 -16.20 -1.30 5.15
CA VAL A 566 -15.30 -2.10 6.01
C VAL A 566 -15.17 -1.52 7.42
N ILE A 567 -15.19 -0.20 7.59
CA ILE A 567 -15.07 0.45 8.90
C ILE A 567 -16.30 0.19 9.78
N ALA A 568 -17.47 -0.05 9.17
CA ALA A 568 -18.70 -0.42 9.88
C ALA A 568 -18.81 -1.90 10.25
N SER A 569 -18.06 -2.79 9.59
CA SER A 569 -18.26 -4.24 9.71
C SER A 569 -17.07 -5.00 10.29
N ALA A 570 -15.84 -4.49 10.12
CA ALA A 570 -14.62 -5.13 10.59
C ALA A 570 -14.41 -5.05 12.12
N PRO A 571 -14.48 -3.87 12.78
CA PRO A 571 -14.22 -3.77 14.22
C PRO A 571 -15.33 -4.44 15.06
N ASP A 572 -15.00 -4.76 16.31
CA ASP A 572 -15.95 -5.37 17.26
C ASP A 572 -16.94 -4.34 17.83
N ALA A 573 -16.53 -3.06 17.86
CA ALA A 573 -17.38 -1.95 18.27
C ALA A 573 -17.15 -0.71 17.38
N VAL A 574 -18.25 -0.09 16.93
CA VAL A 574 -18.23 1.22 16.28
C VAL A 574 -19.01 2.19 17.14
N ILE A 575 -18.33 3.16 17.74
CA ILE A 575 -18.91 4.18 18.61
C ILE A 575 -18.98 5.49 17.81
N ASN A 576 -20.18 6.03 17.66
CA ASN A 576 -20.45 7.22 16.86
C ASN A 576 -20.82 8.40 17.77
N LEU A 577 -20.17 9.55 17.56
CA LEU A 577 -20.57 10.82 18.13
C LEU A 577 -21.25 11.68 17.06
N SER A 578 -22.57 11.75 17.14
CA SER A 578 -23.42 12.51 16.24
C SER A 578 -23.75 13.89 16.84
N PRO A 579 -23.55 15.00 16.14
CA PRO A 579 -23.91 16.33 16.66
C PRO A 579 -25.42 16.46 16.82
N LEU A 580 -25.87 17.05 17.94
CA LEU A 580 -27.27 17.41 18.15
C LEU A 580 -27.49 18.89 17.84
N GLU A 581 -28.58 19.19 17.14
CA GLU A 581 -29.02 20.54 16.86
C GLU A 581 -30.01 20.99 17.95
N PRO A 582 -29.62 21.96 18.80
CA PRO A 582 -30.56 22.53 19.77
C PRO A 582 -31.68 23.27 19.03
N PRO A 583 -32.95 23.15 19.47
CA PRO A 583 -34.03 24.01 19.01
C PRO A 583 -33.71 25.50 19.18
N GLU A 584 -34.36 26.37 18.40
CA GLU A 584 -34.20 27.82 18.52
C GLU A 584 -34.42 28.27 19.97
N GLY A 585 -33.43 28.96 20.55
CA GLY A 585 -33.45 29.46 21.93
C GLY A 585 -32.91 28.49 23.00
N GLU A 586 -32.68 27.22 22.68
CA GLU A 586 -32.08 26.26 23.63
C GLU A 586 -30.54 26.20 23.54
N ALA A 587 -29.94 26.79 22.50
CA ALA A 587 -28.50 26.83 22.33
C ALA A 587 -27.78 27.61 23.45
N ASP A 588 -28.37 28.70 23.93
CA ASP A 588 -27.82 29.52 25.01
C ASP A 588 -27.84 28.79 26.36
N ALA A 589 -28.75 27.82 26.53
CA ALA A 589 -28.85 27.00 27.74
C ALA A 589 -27.68 26.02 27.91
N LEU A 590 -26.88 25.80 26.86
CA LEU A 590 -25.73 24.90 26.91
C LEU A 590 -24.48 25.53 27.55
N ASP A 591 -24.49 26.82 27.90
CA ASP A 591 -23.38 27.52 28.57
C ASP A 591 -22.01 27.27 27.89
N GLY A 592 -21.99 27.45 26.57
CA GLY A 592 -20.80 27.24 25.73
C GLY A 592 -20.41 25.76 25.48
N ALA A 593 -21.20 24.80 25.97
CA ALA A 593 -21.04 23.39 25.63
C ALA A 593 -21.62 23.06 24.24
N THR A 594 -21.21 21.92 23.69
CA THR A 594 -21.80 21.35 22.46
C THR A 594 -22.45 20.02 22.79
N ALA A 595 -23.62 19.75 22.22
CA ALA A 595 -24.37 18.53 22.49
C ALA A 595 -24.14 17.46 21.41
N TRP A 596 -23.96 16.22 21.85
CA TRP A 596 -23.64 15.08 21.00
C TRP A 596 -24.42 13.86 21.46
N ARG A 597 -24.82 13.02 20.53
CA ARG A 597 -25.44 11.73 20.77
C ARG A 597 -24.43 10.62 20.50
N LEU A 598 -24.13 9.84 21.52
CA LEU A 598 -23.35 8.61 21.43
C LEU A 598 -24.26 7.45 21.05
N GLU A 599 -23.94 6.81 19.94
CA GLU A 599 -24.57 5.57 19.49
C GLU A 599 -23.48 4.53 19.26
N ALA A 600 -23.79 3.25 19.40
CA ALA A 600 -22.83 2.20 19.13
C ALA A 600 -23.44 1.03 18.35
N VAL A 601 -22.62 0.48 17.46
CA VAL A 601 -22.87 -0.80 16.78
C VAL A 601 -21.88 -1.79 17.37
N LEU A 602 -22.41 -2.87 17.95
CA LEU A 602 -21.64 -3.77 18.81
C LEU A 602 -21.81 -5.21 18.32
N ARG A 603 -20.70 -5.96 18.26
CA ARG A 603 -20.72 -7.39 17.92
C ARG A 603 -21.00 -8.27 19.14
N GLU A 604 -20.50 -7.86 20.30
CA GLU A 604 -20.38 -8.69 21.51
C GLU A 604 -21.39 -8.34 22.60
N PHE A 605 -22.18 -7.28 22.39
CA PHE A 605 -23.14 -6.75 23.35
C PHE A 605 -24.45 -6.41 22.66
N PRO A 606 -25.58 -6.43 23.39
CA PRO A 606 -26.86 -5.93 22.88
C PRO A 606 -26.77 -4.46 22.44
N PRO A 607 -27.63 -4.02 21.51
CA PRO A 607 -27.74 -2.60 21.15
C PRO A 607 -27.99 -1.72 22.39
N ILE A 608 -27.23 -0.62 22.50
CA ILE A 608 -27.38 0.32 23.61
C ILE A 608 -28.50 1.32 23.35
N THR A 609 -29.10 1.83 24.43
CA THR A 609 -29.83 3.11 24.35
C THR A 609 -28.82 4.22 24.09
N PRO A 610 -29.05 5.10 23.09
CA PRO A 610 -28.18 6.24 22.83
C PRO A 610 -27.97 7.10 24.07
N VAL A 611 -26.76 7.64 24.22
CA VAL A 611 -26.39 8.49 25.36
C VAL A 611 -26.10 9.88 24.85
N ASP A 612 -26.84 10.86 25.34
CA ASP A 612 -26.56 12.26 25.04
C ASP A 612 -25.48 12.79 25.98
N VAL A 613 -24.47 13.42 25.40
CA VAL A 613 -23.31 13.96 26.09
C VAL A 613 -23.07 15.41 25.70
N LEU A 614 -22.74 16.23 26.69
CA LEU A 614 -22.32 17.60 26.53
C LEU A 614 -20.80 17.67 26.56
N PHE A 615 -20.18 18.12 25.47
CA PHE A 615 -18.77 18.45 25.47
C PHE A 615 -18.60 19.89 25.98
N LYS A 616 -18.09 20.02 27.21
CA LYS A 616 -17.67 21.28 27.82
C LYS A 616 -16.19 21.16 28.15
N HIS A 617 -15.37 21.90 27.42
CA HIS A 617 -13.92 21.76 27.47
C HIS A 617 -13.39 21.68 28.92
N PRO A 618 -12.54 20.68 29.26
CA PRO A 618 -11.87 19.74 28.36
C PRO A 618 -12.53 18.33 28.25
N ARG A 619 -13.71 18.09 28.81
CA ARG A 619 -14.29 16.73 28.94
C ARG A 619 -15.75 16.62 28.52
N HIS A 620 -16.24 15.39 28.40
CA HIS A 620 -17.64 15.10 28.15
C HIS A 620 -18.40 14.85 29.45
N TYR A 621 -19.66 15.28 29.48
CA TYR A 621 -20.58 15.09 30.59
C TYR A 621 -21.83 14.40 30.06
N VAL A 622 -22.33 13.38 30.77
CA VAL A 622 -23.62 12.80 30.43
C VAL A 622 -24.70 13.85 30.67
N GLU A 623 -25.59 14.05 29.70
CA GLU A 623 -26.74 14.91 29.86
C GLU A 623 -27.75 14.22 30.78
N ALA A 624 -27.96 14.81 31.96
CA ALA A 624 -28.74 14.18 33.02
C ALA A 624 -30.21 14.63 33.03
N THR A 625 -30.54 15.72 32.33
CA THR A 625 -31.88 16.32 32.33
C THR A 625 -32.84 15.67 31.34
N GLY A 626 -32.35 14.90 30.36
CA GLY A 626 -33.13 14.29 29.30
C GLY A 626 -33.58 15.26 28.22
N THR A 627 -33.17 16.54 28.29
CA THR A 627 -33.57 17.60 27.35
C THR A 627 -33.05 17.30 25.94
N CYS A 628 -31.79 16.88 25.84
CA CYS A 628 -31.16 16.57 24.56
C CYS A 628 -31.80 15.37 23.85
N SER A 629 -32.53 14.51 24.57
CA SER A 629 -33.16 13.32 23.98
C SER A 629 -34.14 13.66 22.85
N ALA A 630 -34.84 14.80 22.97
CA ALA A 630 -35.79 15.30 21.98
C ALA A 630 -35.12 16.00 20.78
N TRP A 631 -33.82 16.31 20.86
CA TRP A 631 -33.12 17.05 19.83
C TRP A 631 -32.77 16.17 18.63
N GLN A 632 -32.77 16.80 17.46
CA GLN A 632 -32.47 16.11 16.20
C GLN A 632 -30.95 16.03 15.98
N VAL A 633 -30.52 14.92 15.38
CA VAL A 633 -29.14 14.78 14.90
C VAL A 633 -28.95 15.66 13.67
N ALA A 634 -27.85 16.42 13.62
CA ALA A 634 -27.60 17.37 12.54
C ALA A 634 -27.62 16.70 11.15
N GLY A 635 -28.38 17.29 10.23
CA GLY A 635 -28.56 16.77 8.88
C GLY A 635 -29.43 15.50 8.78
N ALA A 636 -30.25 15.21 9.79
CA ALA A 636 -31.29 14.19 9.71
C ALA A 636 -32.35 14.57 8.69
N ASP A 637 -32.79 13.60 7.90
CA ASP A 637 -33.93 13.77 7.00
C ASP A 637 -35.15 13.10 7.66
N PRO A 638 -36.10 13.89 8.20
CA PRO A 638 -37.24 13.36 8.96
C PRO A 638 -38.12 12.38 8.17
N TYR A 639 -37.99 12.35 6.83
CA TYR A 639 -38.79 11.56 5.92
C TYR A 639 -38.02 10.39 5.27
N ALA A 640 -36.78 10.14 5.68
CA ALA A 640 -35.95 9.07 5.12
C ALA A 640 -36.54 7.67 5.38
N ASP A 641 -36.98 7.40 6.60
CA ASP A 641 -37.52 6.09 6.98
C ASP A 641 -38.83 5.76 6.25
N GLY A 642 -39.72 6.75 6.09
CA GLY A 642 -40.94 6.59 5.30
C GLY A 642 -40.69 6.26 3.83
N ARG A 643 -39.66 6.88 3.21
CA ARG A 643 -39.26 6.58 1.83
C ARG A 643 -38.59 5.21 1.70
N ARG A 644 -37.75 4.81 2.68
CA ARG A 644 -37.12 3.48 2.70
C ARG A 644 -38.15 2.37 2.89
N ALA A 645 -39.10 2.55 3.80
CA ALA A 645 -40.22 1.62 4.00
C ALA A 645 -41.06 1.45 2.74
N LYS A 646 -41.36 2.55 2.03
CA LYS A 646 -42.03 2.52 0.73
C LYS A 646 -41.25 1.72 -0.31
N LYS A 647 -39.93 1.96 -0.44
CA LYS A 647 -39.07 1.26 -1.41
C LYS A 647 -38.95 -0.24 -1.12
N ARG A 648 -38.85 -0.62 0.17
CA ARG A 648 -38.85 -2.03 0.59
C ARG A 648 -40.16 -2.73 0.24
N ARG A 649 -41.30 -2.09 0.55
CA ARG A 649 -42.62 -2.61 0.18
C ARG A 649 -42.74 -2.79 -1.34
N GLU A 650 -42.34 -1.78 -2.12
CA GLU A 650 -42.35 -1.88 -3.60
C GLU A 650 -41.47 -3.01 -4.14
N ALA A 651 -40.33 -3.31 -3.50
CA ALA A 651 -39.48 -4.44 -3.88
C ALA A 651 -40.13 -5.80 -3.54
N GLU A 652 -40.70 -5.94 -2.35
CA GLU A 652 -41.46 -7.13 -1.93
C GLU A 652 -42.66 -7.38 -2.87
N GLU A 653 -43.38 -6.32 -3.27
CA GLU A 653 -44.48 -6.39 -4.24
C GLU A 653 -44.02 -6.84 -5.64
N ARG A 654 -42.84 -6.39 -6.10
CA ARG A 654 -42.25 -6.79 -7.40
C ARG A 654 -41.88 -8.27 -7.40
N THR A 655 -41.18 -8.75 -6.36
CA THR A 655 -40.81 -10.17 -6.24
C THR A 655 -42.05 -11.06 -6.26
N ALA A 656 -43.07 -10.72 -5.47
CA ALA A 656 -44.30 -11.51 -5.41
C ALA A 656 -45.07 -11.54 -6.74
N ARG A 657 -45.04 -10.45 -7.53
CA ARG A 657 -45.62 -10.41 -8.88
C ARG A 657 -44.78 -11.18 -9.90
N ALA A 658 -43.45 -11.15 -9.78
CA ALA A 658 -42.55 -11.94 -10.61
C ALA A 658 -42.84 -13.45 -10.43
N ASP A 659 -42.91 -13.92 -9.18
CA ASP A 659 -43.22 -15.31 -8.89
C ASP A 659 -44.59 -15.72 -9.45
N LEU A 660 -45.61 -14.85 -9.30
CA LEU A 660 -46.93 -15.08 -9.88
C LEU A 660 -46.92 -15.18 -11.42
N MET A 661 -46.11 -14.36 -12.11
CA MET A 661 -45.93 -14.39 -13.56
C MET A 661 -45.23 -15.69 -14.01
N ARG A 662 -44.19 -16.10 -13.28
CA ARG A 662 -43.45 -17.34 -13.54
C ARG A 662 -44.33 -18.57 -13.33
N ASP A 663 -45.08 -18.62 -12.24
CA ASP A 663 -46.02 -19.72 -11.95
C ASP A 663 -47.11 -19.83 -13.02
N ALA A 664 -47.66 -18.69 -13.46
CA ALA A 664 -48.66 -18.68 -14.52
C ALA A 664 -48.09 -19.20 -15.85
N PHE A 665 -46.85 -18.82 -16.19
CA PHE A 665 -46.17 -19.31 -17.38
C PHE A 665 -45.83 -20.80 -17.29
N ASN A 666 -45.35 -21.27 -16.14
CA ASN A 666 -45.06 -22.69 -15.91
C ASN A 666 -46.33 -23.56 -16.02
N LYS A 667 -47.49 -23.05 -15.61
CA LYS A 667 -48.78 -23.71 -15.86
C LYS A 667 -49.14 -23.76 -17.34
N CYS A 668 -48.79 -22.72 -18.12
CA CYS A 668 -48.94 -22.79 -19.57
C CYS A 668 -48.10 -23.93 -20.16
N LEU A 669 -46.85 -24.11 -19.70
CA LEU A 669 -45.99 -25.21 -20.13
C LEU A 669 -46.58 -26.58 -19.76
N ALA A 670 -46.97 -26.75 -18.49
CA ALA A 670 -47.49 -28.03 -17.98
C ALA A 670 -48.79 -28.47 -18.67
N GLU A 671 -49.66 -27.51 -19.00
CA GLU A 671 -50.95 -27.77 -19.66
C GLU A 671 -50.86 -27.71 -21.20
N GLN A 672 -49.65 -27.60 -21.77
CA GLN A 672 -49.43 -27.46 -23.22
C GLN A 672 -50.23 -26.29 -23.85
N ALA A 673 -50.41 -25.21 -23.09
CA ALA A 673 -51.10 -23.98 -23.52
C ALA A 673 -50.13 -22.94 -24.12
N THR A 674 -49.05 -23.43 -24.71
CA THR A 674 -48.02 -22.69 -25.44
C THR A 674 -48.13 -22.97 -26.94
N GLU A 675 -47.57 -22.09 -27.76
CA GLU A 675 -47.58 -22.21 -29.22
C GLU A 675 -46.23 -21.77 -29.79
N THR A 676 -45.88 -22.30 -30.96
CA THR A 676 -44.70 -21.88 -31.73
C THR A 676 -45.17 -21.08 -32.94
N VAL A 677 -44.77 -19.81 -33.02
CA VAL A 677 -45.09 -18.93 -34.15
C VAL A 677 -43.79 -18.32 -34.67
N SER A 678 -43.53 -18.48 -35.97
CA SER A 678 -42.29 -17.98 -36.61
C SER A 678 -41.00 -18.45 -35.93
N GLY A 679 -40.98 -19.68 -35.40
CA GLY A 679 -39.82 -20.25 -34.69
C GLY A 679 -39.69 -19.84 -33.22
N ILE A 680 -40.57 -18.98 -32.70
CA ILE A 680 -40.57 -18.58 -31.29
C ILE A 680 -41.60 -19.39 -30.52
N PHE A 681 -41.15 -20.16 -29.52
CA PHE A 681 -41.99 -20.88 -28.58
C PHE A 681 -42.38 -19.99 -27.41
N GLY A 682 -43.69 -19.87 -27.13
CA GLY A 682 -44.17 -19.04 -26.04
C GLY A 682 -45.66 -19.18 -25.77
N ALA A 683 -46.18 -18.38 -24.83
CA ALA A 683 -47.60 -18.33 -24.52
C ALA A 683 -48.20 -16.98 -24.91
N THR A 684 -49.49 -16.96 -25.27
CA THR A 684 -50.21 -15.67 -25.38
C THR A 684 -50.45 -15.07 -23.99
N VAL A 685 -50.55 -13.74 -23.91
CA VAL A 685 -50.98 -13.07 -22.66
C VAL A 685 -52.33 -13.58 -22.15
N THR A 686 -53.22 -14.06 -23.03
CA THR A 686 -54.50 -14.68 -22.62
C THR A 686 -54.25 -15.94 -21.83
N ALA A 687 -53.41 -16.84 -22.35
CA ALA A 687 -53.13 -18.14 -21.76
C ALA A 687 -52.46 -17.99 -20.38
N ILE A 688 -51.53 -17.04 -20.25
CA ILE A 688 -50.87 -16.68 -18.99
C ILE A 688 -51.89 -16.11 -18.01
N TRP A 689 -52.70 -15.13 -18.44
CA TRP A 689 -53.70 -14.49 -17.60
C TRP A 689 -54.76 -15.49 -17.09
N GLU A 690 -55.20 -16.44 -17.92
CA GLU A 690 -56.17 -17.49 -17.58
C GLU A 690 -55.67 -18.42 -16.47
N ARG A 691 -54.35 -18.63 -16.38
CA ARG A 691 -53.68 -19.50 -15.40
C ARG A 691 -53.11 -18.75 -14.21
N MET A 692 -53.23 -17.43 -14.21
CA MET A 692 -52.75 -16.56 -13.14
C MET A 692 -53.71 -16.53 -11.95
N GLY A 693 -53.14 -16.67 -10.76
CA GLY A 693 -53.82 -16.50 -9.48
C GLY A 693 -54.11 -15.03 -9.13
N LYS A 694 -54.45 -14.79 -7.86
CA LYS A 694 -54.61 -13.43 -7.34
C LYS A 694 -53.24 -12.80 -7.08
N ASP A 695 -53.11 -11.50 -7.36
CA ASP A 695 -51.95 -10.73 -6.94
C ASP A 695 -51.87 -10.74 -5.41
N PRO A 696 -50.79 -11.27 -4.81
CA PRO A 696 -50.64 -11.36 -3.36
C PRO A 696 -50.64 -9.99 -2.67
N THR A 697 -50.35 -8.91 -3.40
CA THR A 697 -50.38 -7.53 -2.88
C THR A 697 -51.80 -6.97 -2.83
N SER A 698 -52.54 -7.07 -3.95
CA SER A 698 -53.85 -6.43 -4.08
C SER A 698 -55.02 -7.36 -3.72
N GLY A 699 -54.77 -8.66 -3.57
CA GLY A 699 -55.78 -9.69 -3.31
C GLY A 699 -56.77 -9.91 -4.47
N ARG A 700 -56.54 -9.24 -5.60
CA ARG A 700 -57.41 -9.28 -6.79
C ARG A 700 -56.70 -9.99 -7.93
N ARG A 701 -57.48 -10.59 -8.83
CA ARG A 701 -56.93 -11.14 -10.06
C ARG A 701 -56.43 -10.00 -10.96
N PRO A 702 -55.18 -10.03 -11.44
CA PRO A 702 -54.68 -9.03 -12.38
C PRO A 702 -55.53 -8.97 -13.64
N THR A 703 -55.59 -7.81 -14.30
CA THR A 703 -56.22 -7.73 -15.62
C THR A 703 -55.24 -8.20 -16.70
N ARG A 704 -55.75 -8.62 -17.86
CA ARG A 704 -54.90 -8.97 -19.01
C ARG A 704 -53.95 -7.83 -19.42
N ARG A 705 -54.39 -6.57 -19.27
CA ARG A 705 -53.55 -5.38 -19.48
C ARG A 705 -52.44 -5.27 -18.43
N SER A 706 -52.74 -5.55 -17.17
CA SER A 706 -51.76 -5.57 -16.09
C SER A 706 -50.68 -6.62 -16.34
N VAL A 707 -51.06 -7.83 -16.74
CA VAL A 707 -50.11 -8.90 -17.11
C VAL A 707 -49.22 -8.48 -18.27
N SER A 708 -49.80 -7.88 -19.32
CA SER A 708 -49.03 -7.37 -20.44
C SER A 708 -48.06 -6.24 -20.04
N ASN A 709 -48.47 -5.35 -19.15
CA ASN A 709 -47.60 -4.26 -18.68
C ASN A 709 -46.48 -4.80 -17.79
N TRP A 710 -46.77 -5.77 -16.92
CA TRP A 710 -45.76 -6.39 -16.06
C TRP A 710 -44.69 -7.10 -16.89
N ALA A 711 -45.06 -7.75 -17.99
CA ALA A 711 -44.11 -8.38 -18.89
C ALA A 711 -43.14 -7.42 -19.61
N ASP A 712 -43.41 -6.11 -19.59
CA ASP A 712 -42.53 -5.07 -20.13
C ASP A 712 -41.56 -4.50 -19.07
N GLU A 713 -41.69 -4.92 -17.81
CA GLU A 713 -40.86 -4.44 -16.71
C GLU A 713 -39.57 -5.25 -16.57
N ASP A 714 -38.51 -4.59 -16.11
CA ASP A 714 -37.17 -5.17 -15.93
C ASP A 714 -37.09 -6.34 -14.95
N TRP A 715 -38.00 -6.39 -13.99
CA TRP A 715 -38.11 -7.46 -12.98
C TRP A 715 -38.92 -8.67 -13.45
N SER A 716 -39.56 -8.61 -14.62
CA SER A 716 -40.41 -9.69 -15.11
C SER A 716 -39.59 -10.92 -15.49
N PRO A 717 -40.01 -12.13 -15.08
CA PRO A 717 -39.34 -13.37 -15.48
C PRO A 717 -39.70 -13.81 -16.91
N ILE A 718 -40.68 -13.14 -17.54
CA ILE A 718 -41.08 -13.36 -18.92
C ILE A 718 -40.90 -12.08 -19.72
N GLU A 719 -40.58 -12.23 -21.00
CA GLU A 719 -40.40 -11.13 -21.93
C GLU A 719 -41.39 -11.23 -23.09
N ARG A 720 -41.78 -10.07 -23.63
CA ARG A 720 -42.67 -9.98 -24.78
C ARG A 720 -41.87 -9.99 -26.09
N VAL A 721 -42.18 -10.96 -26.95
CA VAL A 721 -41.60 -11.11 -28.28
C VAL A 721 -42.65 -10.80 -29.35
N ASN A 722 -42.28 -10.02 -30.35
CA ASN A 722 -43.13 -9.70 -31.50
C ASN A 722 -42.88 -10.72 -32.62
N VAL A 723 -43.93 -11.42 -33.03
CA VAL A 723 -43.88 -12.48 -34.05
C VAL A 723 -44.84 -12.17 -35.20
N SER A 724 -44.55 -12.69 -36.40
CA SER A 724 -45.35 -12.44 -37.60
C SER A 724 -46.15 -13.69 -37.97
N ASP A 725 -47.45 -13.67 -37.67
CA ASP A 725 -48.37 -14.77 -37.98
C ASP A 725 -49.14 -14.42 -39.28
N ASN A 726 -48.80 -15.08 -40.38
CA ASN A 726 -49.44 -14.86 -41.69
C ASN A 726 -49.47 -13.38 -42.12
N GLY A 727 -48.39 -12.64 -41.85
CA GLY A 727 -48.24 -11.22 -42.20
C GLY A 727 -48.93 -10.24 -41.24
N LYS A 728 -49.47 -10.71 -40.10
CA LYS A 728 -50.01 -9.85 -39.03
C LYS A 728 -49.12 -9.90 -37.79
N PRO A 729 -48.85 -8.76 -37.12
CA PRO A 729 -48.08 -8.73 -35.88
C PRO A 729 -48.87 -9.39 -34.75
N ARG A 730 -48.21 -10.28 -34.00
CA ARG A 730 -48.74 -11.00 -32.84
C ARG A 730 -47.70 -10.99 -31.73
N TYR A 731 -48.14 -10.98 -30.48
CA TYR A 731 -47.24 -10.98 -29.32
C TYR A 731 -47.26 -12.33 -28.61
N LEU A 732 -46.09 -12.94 -28.51
CA LEU A 732 -45.83 -14.09 -27.64
C LEU A 732 -45.01 -13.65 -26.44
N PHE A 733 -45.10 -14.43 -25.37
CA PHE A 733 -44.31 -14.23 -24.16
C PHE A 733 -43.51 -15.50 -23.91
N LYS A 734 -42.23 -15.36 -23.59
CA LYS A 734 -41.32 -16.46 -23.25
C LYS A 734 -40.55 -16.15 -21.96
N LEU A 735 -39.88 -17.13 -21.38
CA LEU A 735 -39.02 -16.89 -20.22
C LEU A 735 -37.83 -16.03 -20.65
N ALA A 736 -37.49 -15.02 -19.86
CA ALA A 736 -36.36 -14.15 -20.16
C ALA A 736 -35.04 -14.93 -20.03
N GLY A 737 -34.15 -14.84 -21.02
CA GLY A 737 -32.82 -15.45 -20.98
C GLY A 737 -32.71 -16.90 -21.47
N THR A 738 -33.76 -17.46 -22.09
CA THR A 738 -33.64 -18.70 -22.87
C THR A 738 -33.33 -18.36 -24.33
N ASP A 739 -32.11 -18.60 -24.78
CA ASP A 739 -31.71 -18.45 -26.19
C ASP A 739 -32.46 -19.45 -27.07
N ASP A 740 -32.94 -19.01 -28.24
CA ASP A 740 -33.72 -19.81 -29.20
C ASP A 740 -32.80 -20.74 -30.03
N GLY A 741 -31.86 -21.44 -29.37
CA GLY A 741 -30.70 -22.08 -30.02
C GLY A 741 -30.46 -23.57 -29.77
N ASP A 742 -31.21 -24.23 -28.88
CA ASP A 742 -31.04 -25.66 -28.61
C ASP A 742 -32.31 -26.45 -29.00
N GLU A 743 -32.47 -26.69 -30.30
CA GLU A 743 -33.04 -27.95 -30.77
C GLU A 743 -31.89 -28.98 -30.80
N GLU A 744 -31.74 -29.79 -29.73
CA GLU A 744 -31.49 -31.25 -29.79
C GLU A 744 -31.33 -31.85 -28.37
N ASP A 745 -31.98 -33.02 -28.21
CA ASP A 745 -32.10 -33.97 -27.07
C ASP A 745 -32.96 -33.63 -25.84
#